data_AF-A0A1F4X329-F1
#
_entry.id   AF-A0A1F4X329-F1
#
_cell.length_a   1.000
_cell.length_b   1.000
_cell.length_c   1.000
_cell.angle_alpha   90.00
_cell.angle_beta   90.00
_cell.angle_gamma   90.00
#
_symmetry.space_group_name_H-M   'P 1'
#
loop_
_entity.id
_entity.type
_entity.pdbx_description
1 polymer ?
#
loop_
_entity_poly.entity_id
_entity_poly.type
_entity_poly.pdbx_seq_one_letter_code
_entity_poly.pdbx_strand_id
1 'polypeptide(L)'
;MIDKASIVLAGVGGQGIVSLAQLLSQLAADQGLIVKQSEVHGMAQRGGSVSSHVKFSQRPVASAIIAEGEADFVIGSEPLETLRALEFLKPDGVVITSSNTLENPNQIPNYPSLDDILSEIKQHRHIIIDSLELAKRAGNPKTESSVILGALAPYLKIDPKLIEKYIHHAFDRKGEEVVKANLQALELGKREYAYQKIKELLEKARAASRNSLFEPEVYQLLLLLDIDVPQYFFLETDQMDKAKKTLSDQASQFSSEKVVLKVVSPDISHKQEAGGVLFTENTPARVSAAVEALLRNVREMAPSARMEGILLTEFIPHSSEFGHELLIGIKQDPAMGPVVTFGAGGTLTEFYAQKFGDQTTAIHSTYNLTREQISQALNQTAAADILFGRSRTKSLFSSEEPLVTLIDRFASLAEHFTHSNPSSQFVITQAEVNPFAVSEGKLIALDARLQLEVKKNFEPARSVHKLKNLLYPESVLVIGASAEKPNPGRIILQNLLESGKISKEKIYLLHPSAPQIDGCQAFDSIDKVPPVDLVILSVDARTSGKLLKEIIAKKKAQSAILIPGGFGETETGRELEQELRQNISNSHKEPDGGTVVNGGNCLGILSPYYNSFFIAKYKLPLVETKFRNLASISQSGAYLVSQISNLQGQILPRFAISIGNQIDLTIGDYLEFLKQDQSVDVFSIYLEGFRPGDGRKFLETAQEIVNSGKKIIFFKAGRTLLGEKAAFSHTAAIAGEYRVLKAALSQVGVKVCQTLPGFIDVTKLAAFWSKKKLAGNRLGIISNAGFECTVAADNLHSMKLAQLSPATLGKLKQLLPPGIVDVHHPIDATPITNSEKFAQMVQALLEDQSVDVVVASPLPPTQTLENLAPGPGHTEDIYRPGSLPMHLIELNQKHDKPILACIDAGPLYEPCVQLLEQNGIPTFRKIDRALAALNLYLS
;
A
#
# COMPACT_ATOMS: atom_id res chain seq x y z
N MET A 1 30.01 -27.20 1.02
CA MET A 1 30.07 -26.84 2.45
C MET A 1 31.53 -26.58 2.80
N ILE A 2 31.81 -25.82 3.86
CA ILE A 2 33.18 -25.66 4.38
C ILE A 2 33.76 -27.02 4.81
N ASP A 3 35.08 -27.18 4.72
CA ASP A 3 35.76 -28.48 4.87
C ASP A 3 35.93 -28.95 6.33
N LYS A 4 35.63 -28.08 7.29
CA LYS A 4 35.66 -28.36 8.73
C LYS A 4 34.84 -27.33 9.52
N ALA A 5 34.08 -27.78 10.52
CA ALA A 5 33.48 -26.90 11.53
C ALA A 5 33.23 -27.64 12.86
N SER A 6 33.23 -26.89 13.95
CA SER A 6 32.76 -27.28 15.28
C SER A 6 31.57 -26.40 15.67
N ILE A 7 30.39 -27.00 15.88
CA ILE A 7 29.12 -26.30 16.08
C ILE A 7 28.51 -26.75 17.41
N VAL A 8 28.19 -25.80 18.28
CA VAL A 8 27.38 -26.03 19.48
C VAL A 8 25.98 -25.50 19.20
N LEU A 9 24.97 -26.35 19.32
CA LEU A 9 23.57 -25.96 19.25
C LEU A 9 22.98 -25.98 20.66
N ALA A 10 22.23 -24.94 21.03
CA ALA A 10 21.63 -24.78 22.34
C ALA A 10 20.20 -24.25 22.23
N GLY A 11 19.32 -24.68 23.14
CA GLY A 11 17.94 -24.22 23.17
C GLY A 11 17.12 -25.04 24.14
N VAL A 12 15.80 -25.03 23.98
CA VAL A 12 14.90 -25.81 24.82
C VAL A 12 14.19 -26.93 24.05
N GLY A 13 13.76 -27.95 24.80
CA GLY A 13 13.01 -29.08 24.24
C GLY A 13 11.74 -28.63 23.52
N GLY A 14 11.64 -28.93 22.22
CA GLY A 14 10.52 -28.55 21.35
C GLY A 14 10.87 -27.60 20.21
N GLN A 15 12.06 -26.99 20.22
CA GLN A 15 12.50 -26.01 19.20
C GLN A 15 13.27 -26.63 18.02
N GLY A 16 13.44 -27.96 17.99
CA GLY A 16 14.07 -28.64 16.85
C GLY A 16 15.60 -28.64 16.83
N ILE A 17 16.28 -28.34 17.95
CA ILE A 17 17.75 -28.36 18.09
C ILE A 17 18.37 -29.69 17.60
N VAL A 18 17.83 -30.82 18.08
CA VAL A 18 18.27 -32.16 17.68
C VAL A 18 18.06 -32.40 16.18
N SER A 19 16.93 -31.95 15.63
CA SER A 19 16.62 -32.09 14.21
C SER A 19 17.55 -31.26 13.33
N LEU A 20 17.92 -30.06 13.77
CA LEU A 20 18.91 -29.21 13.10
C LEU A 20 20.31 -29.83 13.15
N ALA A 21 20.71 -30.38 14.29
CA ALA A 21 21.99 -31.08 14.43
C ALA A 21 22.08 -32.29 13.49
N GLN A 22 21.04 -33.12 13.44
CA GLN A 22 20.96 -34.27 12.53
C GLN A 22 21.02 -33.86 11.06
N LEU A 23 20.34 -32.76 10.71
CA LEU A 23 20.37 -32.20 9.35
C LEU A 23 21.79 -31.78 8.97
N LEU A 24 22.48 -31.02 9.83
CA LEU A 24 23.85 -30.57 9.56
C LEU A 24 24.80 -31.77 9.43
N SER A 25 24.64 -32.77 10.29
CA SER A 25 25.41 -34.01 10.22
C SER A 25 25.18 -34.76 8.91
N GLN A 26 23.94 -34.90 8.46
CA GLN A 26 23.64 -35.58 7.21
C GLN A 26 24.19 -34.81 5.99
N LEU A 27 24.00 -33.49 5.95
CA LEU A 27 24.51 -32.66 4.87
C LEU A 27 26.04 -32.71 4.77
N ALA A 28 26.75 -32.73 5.90
CA ALA A 28 28.20 -32.89 5.93
C ALA A 28 28.63 -34.29 5.46
N ALA A 29 27.94 -35.34 5.91
CA ALA A 29 28.23 -36.73 5.51
C ALA A 29 27.98 -36.97 4.01
N ASP A 30 26.90 -36.42 3.45
CA ASP A 30 26.57 -36.52 2.01
C ASP A 30 27.62 -35.82 1.13
N GLN A 31 28.38 -34.89 1.69
CA GLN A 31 29.53 -34.24 1.02
C GLN A 31 30.87 -34.93 1.29
N GLY A 32 30.85 -36.12 1.88
CA GLY A 32 32.05 -36.93 2.13
C GLY A 32 32.87 -36.50 3.35
N LEU A 33 32.31 -35.69 4.25
CA LEU A 33 32.98 -35.27 5.47
C LEU A 33 32.77 -36.31 6.59
N ILE A 34 33.77 -36.45 7.47
CA ILE A 34 33.68 -37.29 8.66
C ILE A 34 32.96 -36.51 9.75
N VAL A 35 31.84 -37.05 10.24
CA VAL A 35 30.95 -36.37 11.21
C VAL A 35 30.93 -37.10 12.55
N LYS A 36 30.94 -36.33 13.64
CA LYS A 36 30.67 -36.79 15.01
C LYS A 36 29.64 -35.86 15.65
N GLN A 37 28.62 -36.44 16.26
CA GLN A 37 27.53 -35.74 16.93
C GLN A 37 27.32 -36.30 18.34
N SER A 38 27.05 -35.42 19.31
CA SER A 38 26.66 -35.77 20.68
C SER A 38 25.54 -34.85 21.14
N GLU A 39 24.60 -35.37 21.90
CA GLU A 39 23.42 -34.63 22.37
C GLU A 39 23.25 -34.79 23.88
N VAL A 40 22.85 -33.71 24.55
CA VAL A 40 22.51 -33.69 25.98
C VAL A 40 21.07 -33.19 26.13
N HIS A 41 20.26 -33.98 26.84
CA HIS A 41 18.87 -33.66 27.13
C HIS A 41 18.71 -33.33 28.62
N GLY A 42 18.09 -32.20 28.94
CA GLY A 42 17.65 -31.88 30.30
C GLY A 42 16.54 -32.82 30.80
N MET A 43 16.33 -32.87 32.12
CA MET A 43 15.42 -33.84 32.78
C MET A 43 13.94 -33.74 32.38
N ALA A 44 13.52 -32.69 31.66
CA ALA A 44 12.18 -32.53 31.11
C ALA A 44 12.24 -32.41 29.58
N GLN A 45 11.80 -33.45 28.85
CA GLN A 45 11.84 -33.54 27.38
C GLN A 45 11.02 -32.46 26.63
N ARG A 46 10.32 -31.58 27.34
CA ARG A 46 9.70 -30.34 26.82
C ARG A 46 9.96 -29.21 27.80
N GLY A 47 10.59 -28.12 27.34
CA GLY A 47 10.94 -26.97 28.17
C GLY A 47 12.24 -27.10 28.99
N GLY A 48 12.90 -28.26 29.00
CA GLY A 48 14.25 -28.40 29.54
C GLY A 48 15.32 -27.93 28.55
N SER A 49 16.50 -27.54 29.06
CA SER A 49 17.68 -27.22 28.24
C SER A 49 18.08 -28.43 27.39
N VAL A 50 18.41 -28.16 26.12
CA VAL A 50 18.86 -29.14 25.13
C VAL A 50 20.10 -28.55 24.46
N SER A 51 21.18 -29.32 24.44
CA SER A 51 22.39 -28.97 23.69
C SER A 51 22.85 -30.10 22.79
N SER A 52 23.44 -29.75 21.65
CA SER A 52 24.01 -30.71 20.71
C SER A 52 25.34 -30.19 20.18
N HIS A 53 26.36 -31.05 20.17
CA HIS A 53 27.67 -30.74 19.62
C HIS A 53 27.83 -31.50 18.30
N VAL A 54 28.17 -30.77 17.23
CA VAL A 54 28.39 -31.32 15.89
C VAL A 54 29.78 -30.92 15.42
N LYS A 55 30.62 -31.90 15.09
CA LYS A 55 31.93 -31.69 14.47
C LYS A 55 31.99 -32.42 13.16
N PHE A 56 32.40 -31.74 12.10
CA PHE A 56 32.70 -32.38 10.82
C PHE A 56 34.03 -31.91 10.26
N SER A 57 34.73 -32.79 9.54
CA SER A 57 36.00 -32.47 8.88
C SER A 57 36.34 -33.47 7.77
N GLN A 58 37.16 -33.05 6.80
CA GLN A 58 37.85 -33.97 5.89
C GLN A 58 38.86 -34.89 6.62
N ARG A 59 39.31 -34.53 7.84
CA ARG A 59 40.23 -35.33 8.66
C ARG A 59 39.46 -36.10 9.76
N PRO A 60 40.01 -37.21 10.28
CA PRO A 60 39.37 -37.97 11.36
C PRO A 60 39.05 -37.09 12.58
N VAL A 61 37.81 -37.20 13.08
CA VAL A 61 37.33 -36.49 14.27
C VAL A 61 37.38 -37.44 15.47
N ALA A 62 38.23 -37.14 16.46
CA ALA A 62 38.49 -38.03 17.59
C ALA A 62 37.37 -38.03 18.66
N SER A 63 36.68 -36.90 18.85
CA SER A 63 35.60 -36.74 19.83
C SER A 63 34.49 -35.85 19.28
N ALA A 64 33.24 -36.11 19.68
CA ALA A 64 32.09 -35.26 19.39
C ALA A 64 32.01 -34.02 20.33
N ILE A 65 32.67 -34.08 21.49
CA ILE A 65 32.64 -32.99 22.48
C ILE A 65 33.55 -31.84 21.99
N ILE A 66 33.04 -30.61 22.12
CA ILE A 66 33.76 -29.37 21.80
C ILE A 66 34.23 -28.78 23.12
N ALA A 67 35.51 -28.44 23.23
CA ALA A 67 36.04 -27.81 24.44
C ALA A 67 35.70 -26.30 24.47
N GLU A 68 35.84 -25.70 25.65
CA GLU A 68 35.71 -24.25 25.84
C GLU A 68 36.61 -23.48 24.84
N GLY A 69 36.07 -22.43 24.23
CA GLY A 69 36.78 -21.64 23.23
C GLY A 69 37.11 -22.32 21.89
N GLU A 70 36.59 -23.52 21.59
CA GLU A 70 36.88 -24.25 20.34
C GLU A 70 35.74 -24.27 19.31
N ALA A 71 34.54 -23.81 19.65
CA ALA A 71 33.40 -23.80 18.74
C ALA A 71 33.56 -22.70 17.69
N ASP A 72 33.45 -23.07 16.42
CA ASP A 72 33.39 -22.13 15.30
C ASP A 72 32.05 -21.39 15.28
N PHE A 73 30.98 -22.09 15.67
CA PHE A 73 29.62 -21.57 15.69
C PHE A 73 28.88 -21.96 16.98
N VAL A 74 28.15 -21.00 17.56
CA VAL A 74 27.12 -21.25 18.57
C VAL A 74 25.77 -20.92 17.98
N ILE A 75 24.85 -21.87 17.95
CA ILE A 75 23.52 -21.75 17.34
C ILE A 75 22.46 -21.92 18.42
N GLY A 76 21.66 -20.89 18.63
CA GLY A 76 20.66 -20.81 19.67
C GLY A 76 19.24 -20.62 19.16
N SER A 77 18.27 -21.35 19.70
CA SER A 77 16.85 -21.04 19.51
C SER A 77 16.24 -20.29 20.71
N GLU A 78 17.01 -20.00 21.75
CA GLU A 78 16.59 -19.26 22.93
C GLU A 78 17.81 -18.46 23.47
N PRO A 79 17.72 -17.12 23.65
CA PRO A 79 18.86 -16.27 24.00
C PRO A 79 19.64 -16.66 25.25
N LEU A 80 18.98 -17.13 26.32
CA LEU A 80 19.64 -17.48 27.57
C LEU A 80 20.43 -18.78 27.43
N GLU A 81 19.89 -19.77 26.71
CA GLU A 81 20.63 -20.99 26.36
C GLU A 81 21.81 -20.68 25.43
N THR A 82 21.66 -19.74 24.49
CA THR A 82 22.76 -19.23 23.68
C THR A 82 23.86 -18.62 24.55
N LEU A 83 23.48 -17.76 25.50
CA LEU A 83 24.42 -17.11 26.42
C LEU A 83 25.23 -18.14 27.22
N ARG A 84 24.58 -19.21 27.70
CA ARG A 84 25.27 -20.33 28.37
C ARG A 84 26.26 -21.04 27.45
N ALA A 85 25.93 -21.19 26.18
CA ALA A 85 26.79 -21.85 25.21
C ALA A 85 27.95 -20.97 24.70
N LEU A 86 28.00 -19.67 25.02
CA LEU A 86 29.08 -18.78 24.57
C LEU A 86 30.46 -19.17 25.12
N GLU A 87 30.53 -19.89 26.25
CA GLU A 87 31.80 -20.39 26.80
C GLU A 87 32.56 -21.30 25.83
N PHE A 88 31.84 -21.98 24.93
CA PHE A 88 32.42 -22.82 23.90
C PHE A 88 32.90 -22.01 22.69
N LEU A 89 32.44 -20.77 22.49
CA LEU A 89 32.72 -20.00 21.30
C LEU A 89 34.18 -19.52 21.26
N LYS A 90 34.86 -19.74 20.13
CA LYS A 90 36.19 -19.18 19.90
C LYS A 90 36.13 -17.65 19.74
N PRO A 91 37.23 -16.90 19.95
CA PRO A 91 37.23 -15.44 19.87
C PRO A 91 36.75 -14.83 18.54
N ASP A 92 36.96 -15.52 17.41
CA ASP A 92 36.52 -15.11 16.08
C ASP A 92 35.28 -15.89 15.58
N GLY A 93 34.65 -16.67 16.46
CA GLY A 93 33.49 -17.51 16.21
C GLY A 93 32.21 -16.70 15.98
N VAL A 94 31.20 -17.36 15.43
CA VAL A 94 29.93 -16.72 15.06
C VAL A 94 28.77 -17.29 15.88
N VAL A 95 27.95 -16.40 16.43
CA VAL A 95 26.72 -16.73 17.15
C VAL A 95 25.52 -16.53 16.24
N ILE A 96 24.60 -17.48 16.17
CA ILE A 96 23.31 -17.30 15.48
C ILE A 96 22.23 -17.62 16.51
N THR A 97 21.38 -16.66 16.85
CA THR A 97 20.37 -16.85 17.91
C THR A 97 19.01 -16.27 17.54
N SER A 98 17.96 -16.89 18.07
CA SER A 98 16.64 -16.28 18.17
C SER A 98 16.69 -15.03 19.06
N SER A 99 15.84 -14.03 18.81
CA SER A 99 15.54 -12.92 19.74
C SER A 99 14.36 -13.22 20.67
N ASN A 100 13.64 -14.33 20.46
CA ASN A 100 12.48 -14.70 21.27
C ASN A 100 12.92 -15.45 22.53
N THR A 101 12.42 -15.02 23.69
CA THR A 101 12.64 -15.73 24.96
C THR A 101 11.41 -16.56 25.34
N LEU A 102 11.64 -17.56 26.18
CA LEU A 102 10.54 -18.12 26.97
C LEU A 102 10.21 -17.14 28.11
N GLU A 103 8.93 -16.86 28.31
CA GLU A 103 8.46 -16.09 29.47
C GLU A 103 9.00 -16.73 30.75
N ASN A 104 9.56 -15.94 31.67
CA ASN A 104 10.13 -16.38 32.96
C ASN A 104 9.08 -17.21 33.73
N PRO A 105 9.06 -18.55 33.57
CA PRO A 105 7.84 -19.32 33.80
C PRO A 105 7.60 -19.53 35.30
N ASN A 106 8.62 -19.24 36.13
CA ASN A 106 8.61 -19.44 37.56
C ASN A 106 8.86 -18.13 38.34
N GLN A 107 8.78 -16.97 37.68
CA GLN A 107 9.08 -15.65 38.28
C GLN A 107 10.39 -15.66 39.08
N ILE A 108 11.43 -16.27 38.51
CA ILE A 108 12.71 -16.48 39.19
C ILE A 108 13.26 -15.11 39.62
N PRO A 109 13.57 -14.89 40.91
CA PRO A 109 14.22 -13.66 41.37
C PRO A 109 15.59 -13.54 40.69
N ASN A 110 15.93 -12.34 40.18
CA ASN A 110 17.18 -12.06 39.45
C ASN A 110 17.31 -12.73 38.06
N TYR A 111 16.19 -13.00 37.37
CA TYR A 111 16.24 -13.40 35.96
C TYR A 111 16.80 -12.24 35.11
N PRO A 112 17.85 -12.45 34.30
CA PRO A 112 18.44 -11.38 33.50
C PRO A 112 17.42 -10.83 32.49
N SER A 113 17.46 -9.52 32.24
CA SER A 113 16.59 -8.92 31.22
C SER A 113 17.03 -9.37 29.83
N LEU A 114 16.11 -9.36 28.86
CA LEU A 114 16.45 -9.69 27.47
C LEU A 114 17.53 -8.73 26.93
N ASP A 115 17.47 -7.46 27.30
CA ASP A 115 18.46 -6.47 26.88
C ASP A 115 19.86 -6.79 27.40
N ASP A 116 19.97 -7.27 28.64
CA ASP A 116 21.26 -7.70 29.22
C ASP A 116 21.82 -8.92 28.49
N ILE A 117 20.98 -9.93 28.22
CA ILE A 117 21.39 -11.15 27.50
C ILE A 117 21.87 -10.80 26.08
N LEU A 118 21.08 -10.01 25.35
CA LEU A 118 21.43 -9.62 23.98
C LEU A 118 22.66 -8.71 23.95
N SER A 119 22.88 -7.88 24.97
CA SER A 119 24.08 -7.03 25.08
C SER A 119 25.35 -7.87 25.12
N GLU A 120 25.35 -8.97 25.88
CA GLU A 120 26.50 -9.88 25.97
C GLU A 120 26.75 -10.64 24.66
N ILE A 121 25.67 -11.16 24.04
CA ILE A 121 25.77 -11.83 22.73
C ILE A 121 26.33 -10.89 21.66
N LYS A 122 25.92 -9.61 21.68
CA LYS A 122 26.35 -8.60 20.70
C LYS A 122 27.84 -8.25 20.76
N GLN A 123 28.55 -8.63 21.82
CA GLN A 123 30.02 -8.46 21.91
C GLN A 123 30.78 -9.39 20.96
N HIS A 124 30.12 -10.43 20.46
CA HIS A 124 30.67 -11.43 19.54
C HIS A 124 30.17 -11.17 18.12
N ARG A 125 30.78 -11.83 17.11
CA ARG A 125 30.19 -11.84 15.76
C ARG A 125 28.87 -12.59 15.84
N HIS A 126 27.77 -11.96 15.44
CA HIS A 126 26.46 -12.51 15.71
C HIS A 126 25.45 -12.27 14.58
N ILE A 127 24.40 -13.08 14.62
CA ILE A 127 23.15 -12.95 13.89
C ILE A 127 22.03 -13.16 14.88
N ILE A 128 21.23 -12.13 15.10
CA ILE A 128 20.06 -12.19 15.98
C ILE A 128 18.83 -12.03 15.10
N ILE A 129 17.96 -13.03 15.08
CA ILE A 129 16.76 -13.06 14.23
C ILE A 129 15.53 -13.40 15.06
N ASP A 130 14.38 -12.83 14.71
CA ASP A 130 13.09 -13.24 15.29
C ASP A 130 12.61 -14.51 14.60
N SER A 131 13.28 -15.63 14.90
CA SER A 131 13.08 -16.89 14.18
C SER A 131 11.68 -17.45 14.36
N LEU A 132 11.03 -17.20 15.50
CA LEU A 132 9.66 -17.62 15.75
C LEU A 132 8.66 -16.85 14.88
N GLU A 133 8.79 -15.52 14.81
CA GLU A 133 7.87 -14.71 13.99
C GLU A 133 8.04 -15.01 12.50
N LEU A 134 9.28 -15.23 12.04
CA LEU A 134 9.55 -15.65 10.66
C LEU A 134 8.97 -17.04 10.36
N ALA A 135 9.04 -17.98 11.32
CA ALA A 135 8.42 -19.30 11.17
C ALA A 135 6.88 -19.20 11.10
N LYS A 136 6.26 -18.32 11.90
CA LYS A 136 4.81 -18.04 11.78
C LYS A 136 4.46 -17.45 10.42
N ARG A 137 5.27 -16.50 9.91
CA ARG A 137 5.11 -15.91 8.57
C ARG A 137 5.25 -16.94 7.45
N ALA A 138 6.08 -17.97 7.65
CA ALA A 138 6.17 -19.13 6.76
C ALA A 138 4.97 -20.10 6.86
N GLY A 139 3.98 -19.80 7.72
CA GLY A 139 2.76 -20.57 7.89
C GLY A 139 2.80 -21.63 9.00
N ASN A 140 3.94 -21.84 9.66
CA ASN A 140 4.06 -22.86 10.70
C ASN A 140 5.17 -22.54 11.72
N PRO A 141 4.84 -22.21 12.99
CA PRO A 141 5.85 -21.86 14.00
C PRO A 141 6.86 -22.99 14.30
N LYS A 142 6.55 -24.26 13.94
CA LYS A 142 7.48 -25.39 14.13
C LYS A 142 8.64 -25.41 13.14
N THR A 143 8.67 -24.49 12.17
CA THR A 143 9.75 -24.40 11.16
C THR A 143 10.87 -23.44 11.58
N GLU A 144 10.92 -23.04 12.86
CA GLU A 144 11.94 -22.14 13.41
C GLU A 144 13.38 -22.62 13.12
N SER A 145 13.63 -23.93 13.28
CA SER A 145 14.92 -24.54 12.92
C SER A 145 15.32 -24.35 11.45
N SER A 146 14.34 -24.32 10.54
CA SER A 146 14.57 -24.05 9.11
C SER A 146 14.92 -22.58 8.87
N VAL A 147 14.34 -21.64 9.64
CA VAL A 147 14.73 -20.22 9.61
C VAL A 147 16.19 -20.06 10.05
N ILE A 148 16.56 -20.65 11.18
CA ILE A 148 17.94 -20.60 11.69
C ILE A 148 18.91 -21.24 10.69
N LEU A 149 18.54 -22.38 10.09
CA LEU A 149 19.34 -23.01 9.03
C LEU A 149 19.53 -22.08 7.82
N GLY A 150 18.50 -21.33 7.43
CA GLY A 150 18.56 -20.36 6.35
C GLY A 150 19.61 -19.28 6.60
N ALA A 151 19.63 -18.72 7.82
CA ALA A 151 20.61 -17.72 8.22
C ALA A 151 22.04 -18.29 8.34
N LEU A 152 22.17 -19.57 8.69
CA LEU A 152 23.45 -20.29 8.83
C LEU A 152 24.05 -20.71 7.48
N ALA A 153 23.22 -21.11 6.52
CA ALA A 153 23.65 -21.77 5.28
C ALA A 153 24.75 -21.01 4.51
N PRO A 154 24.73 -19.66 4.41
CA PRO A 154 25.79 -18.88 3.77
C PRO A 154 27.16 -19.02 4.45
N TYR A 155 27.23 -19.07 5.79
CA TYR A 155 28.49 -19.27 6.51
C TYR A 155 29.11 -20.63 6.23
N LEU A 156 28.27 -21.65 6.19
CA LEU A 156 28.69 -23.02 5.95
C LEU A 156 28.87 -23.32 4.45
N LYS A 157 28.60 -22.38 3.55
CA LYS A 157 28.66 -22.56 2.08
C LYS A 157 27.93 -23.83 1.64
N ILE A 158 26.71 -24.01 2.14
CA ILE A 158 25.89 -25.18 1.82
C ILE A 158 25.21 -24.94 0.47
N ASP A 159 25.24 -25.94 -0.41
CA ASP A 159 24.48 -25.89 -1.67
C ASP A 159 22.98 -25.83 -1.35
N PRO A 160 22.25 -24.78 -1.80
CA PRO A 160 20.80 -24.67 -1.62
C PRO A 160 20.04 -25.92 -2.06
N LYS A 161 20.43 -26.55 -3.17
CA LYS A 161 19.74 -27.74 -3.71
C LYS A 161 19.82 -28.94 -2.78
N LEU A 162 20.92 -29.06 -2.03
CA LEU A 162 21.08 -30.14 -1.05
C LEU A 162 20.21 -29.91 0.18
N ILE A 163 20.09 -28.66 0.64
CA ILE A 163 19.20 -28.31 1.76
C ILE A 163 17.74 -28.58 1.37
N GLU A 164 17.32 -28.15 0.18
CA GLU A 164 15.96 -28.39 -0.32
C GLU A 164 15.67 -29.88 -0.40
N LYS A 165 16.56 -30.68 -1.01
CA LYS A 165 16.45 -32.13 -1.08
C LYS A 165 16.28 -32.76 0.31
N TYR A 166 17.01 -32.29 1.31
CA TYR A 166 16.87 -32.77 2.68
C TYR A 166 15.54 -32.37 3.30
N ILE A 167 15.10 -31.12 3.14
CA ILE A 167 13.79 -30.67 3.64
C ILE A 167 12.68 -31.53 3.04
N HIS A 168 12.73 -31.82 1.74
CA HIS A 168 11.84 -32.79 1.11
C HIS A 168 11.95 -34.16 1.80
N HIS A 169 13.14 -34.76 1.87
CA HIS A 169 13.31 -36.10 2.45
C HIS A 169 12.85 -36.20 3.93
N ALA A 170 13.09 -35.17 4.74
CA ALA A 170 12.79 -35.16 6.17
C ALA A 170 11.31 -34.91 6.48
N PHE A 171 10.61 -34.16 5.62
CA PHE A 171 9.25 -33.69 5.91
C PHE A 171 8.19 -34.16 4.92
N ASP A 172 8.55 -34.82 3.81
CA ASP A 172 7.60 -35.32 2.78
C ASP A 172 6.51 -36.21 3.38
N ARG A 173 6.87 -37.09 4.32
CA ARG A 173 5.92 -37.95 5.06
C ARG A 173 4.88 -37.18 5.89
N LYS A 174 5.11 -35.88 6.13
CA LYS A 174 4.21 -34.99 6.90
C LYS A 174 3.31 -34.13 5.98
N GLY A 175 3.45 -34.25 4.66
CA GLY A 175 2.63 -33.58 3.64
C GLY A 175 3.32 -32.38 2.97
N GLU A 176 2.89 -32.09 1.73
CA GLU A 176 3.47 -31.03 0.88
C GLU A 176 3.43 -29.64 1.53
N GLU A 177 2.36 -29.30 2.25
CA GLU A 177 2.24 -28.02 2.96
C GLU A 177 3.33 -27.83 4.03
N VAL A 178 3.72 -28.91 4.72
CA VAL A 178 4.80 -28.85 5.74
C VAL A 178 6.14 -28.63 5.06
N VAL A 179 6.37 -29.28 3.92
CA VAL A 179 7.58 -29.08 3.11
C VAL A 179 7.66 -27.63 2.62
N LYS A 180 6.57 -27.12 2.02
CA LYS A 180 6.47 -25.75 1.53
C LYS A 180 6.73 -24.73 2.63
N ALA A 181 6.13 -24.91 3.81
CA ALA A 181 6.36 -24.04 4.97
C ALA A 181 7.84 -24.05 5.40
N ASN A 182 8.52 -25.21 5.42
CA ASN A 182 9.94 -25.29 5.77
C ASN A 182 10.85 -24.62 4.73
N LEU A 183 10.56 -24.80 3.44
CA LEU A 183 11.30 -24.14 2.35
C LEU A 183 11.13 -22.62 2.42
N GLN A 184 9.92 -22.14 2.70
CA GLN A 184 9.67 -20.72 2.89
C GLN A 184 10.38 -20.18 4.15
N ALA A 185 10.40 -20.94 5.24
CA ALA A 185 11.11 -20.54 6.46
C ALA A 185 12.63 -20.46 6.22
N LEU A 186 13.20 -21.41 5.47
CA LEU A 186 14.60 -21.40 5.03
C LEU A 186 14.93 -20.13 4.25
N GLU A 187 14.09 -19.79 3.27
CA GLU A 187 14.25 -18.59 2.45
C GLU A 187 14.16 -17.30 3.29
N LEU A 188 13.21 -17.21 4.22
CA LEU A 188 13.12 -16.07 5.15
C LEU A 188 14.38 -15.93 6.02
N GLY A 189 14.94 -17.05 6.49
CA GLY A 189 16.20 -17.06 7.23
C GLY A 189 17.38 -16.53 6.41
N LYS A 190 17.50 -16.96 5.14
CA LYS A 190 18.52 -16.44 4.22
C LYS A 190 18.36 -14.94 3.97
N ARG A 191 17.11 -14.46 3.81
CA ARG A 191 16.81 -13.04 3.61
C ARG A 191 17.21 -12.19 4.81
N GLU A 192 16.94 -12.65 6.03
CA GLU A 192 17.37 -11.89 7.22
C GLU A 192 18.90 -11.84 7.36
N TYR A 193 19.61 -12.91 7.02
CA TYR A 193 21.08 -12.86 6.88
C TYR A 193 21.50 -11.79 5.86
N ALA A 194 20.88 -11.81 4.67
CA ALA A 194 21.17 -10.84 3.63
C ALA A 194 20.91 -9.41 4.12
N TYR A 195 19.79 -9.15 4.79
CA TYR A 195 19.46 -7.82 5.32
C TYR A 195 20.43 -7.34 6.39
N GLN A 196 20.93 -8.22 7.26
CA GLN A 196 21.98 -7.85 8.21
C GLN A 196 23.28 -7.46 7.50
N LYS A 197 23.69 -8.22 6.47
CA LYS A 197 24.87 -7.88 5.66
C LYS A 197 24.69 -6.62 4.82
N ILE A 198 23.50 -6.40 4.30
CA ILE A 198 23.16 -5.15 3.63
C ILE A 198 23.21 -3.98 4.61
N LYS A 199 22.69 -4.14 5.82
CA LYS A 199 22.77 -3.13 6.87
C LYS A 199 24.23 -2.75 7.17
N GLU A 200 25.15 -3.72 7.31
CA GLU A 200 26.59 -3.46 7.46
C GLU A 200 27.16 -2.62 6.30
N LEU A 201 26.74 -2.90 5.04
CA LEU A 201 27.14 -2.09 3.88
C LEU A 201 26.59 -0.65 3.97
N LEU A 202 25.33 -0.48 4.37
CA LEU A 202 24.71 0.83 4.55
C LEU A 202 25.40 1.62 5.67
N GLU A 203 25.74 0.96 6.78
CA GLU A 203 26.50 1.53 7.90
C GLU A 203 27.89 2.00 7.46
N LYS A 204 28.61 1.18 6.69
CA LYS A 204 29.93 1.54 6.15
C LYS A 204 29.85 2.78 5.25
N ALA A 205 28.86 2.84 4.36
CA ALA A 205 28.64 4.01 3.51
C ALA A 205 28.32 5.27 4.32
N ARG A 206 27.52 5.11 5.38
CA ARG A 206 27.11 6.20 6.28
C ARG A 206 28.25 6.69 7.16
N ALA A 207 29.10 5.81 7.66
CA ALA A 207 30.33 6.16 8.36
C ALA A 207 31.27 6.99 7.47
N ALA A 208 31.27 6.73 6.16
CA ALA A 208 31.96 7.53 5.15
C ALA A 208 31.17 8.79 4.71
N SER A 209 30.10 9.17 5.42
CA SER A 209 29.23 10.32 5.11
C SER A 209 28.59 10.29 3.72
N ARG A 210 28.35 9.10 3.16
CA ARG A 210 27.70 8.92 1.86
C ARG A 210 26.20 8.69 2.01
N ASN A 211 25.44 9.19 1.03
CA ASN A 211 24.00 8.95 0.88
C ASN A 211 23.68 7.92 -0.23
N SER A 212 24.70 7.27 -0.77
CA SER A 212 24.60 6.29 -1.85
C SER A 212 25.67 5.21 -1.70
N LEU A 213 25.38 4.03 -2.26
CA LEU A 213 26.35 2.97 -2.46
C LEU A 213 27.04 3.13 -3.81
N PHE A 214 28.31 2.73 -3.88
CA PHE A 214 29.01 2.59 -5.15
C PHE A 214 28.54 1.33 -5.87
N GLU A 215 28.58 1.31 -7.21
CA GLU A 215 28.18 0.16 -8.04
C GLU A 215 28.72 -1.20 -7.54
N PRO A 216 30.02 -1.38 -7.18
CA PRO A 216 30.51 -2.63 -6.62
C PRO A 216 29.89 -3.01 -5.26
N GLU A 217 29.51 -2.04 -4.43
CA GLU A 217 28.79 -2.28 -3.17
C GLU A 217 27.34 -2.69 -3.44
N VAL A 218 26.71 -2.11 -4.49
CA VAL A 218 25.39 -2.53 -4.95
C VAL A 218 25.45 -3.95 -5.54
N TYR A 219 26.50 -4.32 -6.26
CA TYR A 219 26.69 -5.71 -6.72
C TYR A 219 26.84 -6.68 -5.55
N GLN A 220 27.56 -6.32 -4.48
CA GLN A 220 27.62 -7.13 -3.26
C GLN A 220 26.23 -7.32 -2.65
N LEU A 221 25.42 -6.26 -2.59
CA LEU A 221 24.03 -6.33 -2.15
C LEU A 221 23.18 -7.25 -3.03
N LEU A 222 23.29 -7.13 -4.36
CA LEU A 222 22.53 -7.97 -5.30
C LEU A 222 22.90 -9.45 -5.15
N LEU A 223 24.19 -9.76 -5.00
CA LEU A 223 24.66 -11.12 -4.72
C LEU A 223 24.11 -11.67 -3.39
N LEU A 224 24.00 -10.85 -2.35
CA LEU A 224 23.37 -11.25 -1.08
C LEU A 224 21.87 -11.57 -1.23
N LEU A 225 21.22 -11.03 -2.26
CA LEU A 225 19.83 -11.32 -2.62
C LEU A 225 19.72 -12.44 -3.68
N ASP A 226 20.79 -13.19 -3.93
CA ASP A 226 20.87 -14.24 -4.96
C ASP A 226 20.53 -13.71 -6.38
N ILE A 227 20.92 -12.48 -6.68
CA ILE A 227 20.74 -11.84 -8.00
C ILE A 227 22.08 -11.88 -8.74
N ASP A 228 22.05 -12.41 -9.96
CA ASP A 228 23.24 -12.53 -10.79
C ASP A 228 23.77 -11.16 -11.22
N VAL A 229 25.08 -10.97 -11.09
CA VAL A 229 25.85 -9.82 -11.57
C VAL A 229 26.98 -10.36 -12.45
N PRO A 230 27.54 -9.56 -13.38
CA PRO A 230 28.72 -9.95 -14.13
C PRO A 230 29.89 -10.23 -13.17
N GLN A 231 30.78 -11.17 -13.51
CA GLN A 231 32.08 -11.25 -12.85
C GLN A 231 32.74 -9.87 -12.88
N TYR A 232 33.23 -9.42 -11.72
CA TYR A 232 33.74 -8.08 -11.56
C TYR A 232 34.95 -7.99 -10.64
N PHE A 233 35.76 -6.97 -10.87
CA PHE A 233 36.87 -6.57 -10.02
C PHE A 233 36.85 -5.04 -9.88
N PHE A 234 36.88 -4.56 -8.65
CA PHE A 234 36.94 -3.13 -8.36
C PHE A 234 38.34 -2.74 -7.91
N LEU A 235 38.96 -1.83 -8.65
CA LEU A 235 40.23 -1.22 -8.29
C LEU A 235 39.98 0.15 -7.64
N GLU A 236 40.29 0.25 -6.35
CA GLU A 236 40.17 1.49 -5.58
C GLU A 236 41.19 2.56 -6.04
N THR A 237 40.85 3.84 -5.81
CA THR A 237 41.67 4.99 -6.23
C THR A 237 43.08 5.00 -5.64
N ASP A 238 43.29 4.43 -4.45
CA ASP A 238 44.62 4.33 -3.82
C ASP A 238 45.58 3.38 -4.58
N GLN A 239 45.04 2.54 -5.47
CA GLN A 239 45.79 1.59 -6.30
C GLN A 239 45.92 2.04 -7.77
N MET A 240 45.49 3.27 -8.09
CA MET A 240 45.40 3.76 -9.47
C MET A 240 46.75 3.78 -10.20
N ASP A 241 47.87 3.95 -9.47
CA ASP A 241 49.23 3.90 -10.04
C ASP A 241 49.56 2.57 -10.72
N LYS A 242 48.92 1.47 -10.31
CA LYS A 242 49.10 0.13 -10.87
C LYS A 242 47.93 -0.33 -11.72
N ALA A 243 46.97 0.55 -12.03
CA ALA A 243 45.69 0.19 -12.63
C ALA A 243 45.81 -0.65 -13.89
N LYS A 244 46.69 -0.26 -14.82
CA LYS A 244 46.89 -0.97 -16.10
C LYS A 244 47.27 -2.44 -15.89
N LYS A 245 48.27 -2.69 -15.04
CA LYS A 245 48.75 -4.04 -14.77
C LYS A 245 47.70 -4.85 -14.02
N THR A 246 47.19 -4.31 -12.91
CA THR A 246 46.22 -5.03 -12.06
C THR A 246 44.95 -5.38 -12.84
N LEU A 247 44.38 -4.44 -13.60
CA LEU A 247 43.15 -4.68 -14.35
C LEU A 247 43.37 -5.65 -15.53
N SER A 248 44.52 -5.57 -16.23
CA SER A 248 44.86 -6.56 -17.26
C SER A 248 45.04 -7.97 -16.69
N ASP A 249 45.70 -8.11 -15.54
CA ASP A 249 45.91 -9.39 -14.86
C ASP A 249 44.56 -9.98 -14.38
N GLN A 250 43.68 -9.16 -13.82
CA GLN A 250 42.34 -9.59 -13.38
C GLN A 250 41.42 -9.94 -14.55
N ALA A 251 41.45 -9.16 -15.64
CA ALA A 251 40.65 -9.44 -16.84
C ALA A 251 40.94 -10.82 -17.43
N SER A 252 42.21 -11.26 -17.37
CA SER A 252 42.62 -12.58 -17.85
C SER A 252 41.98 -13.77 -17.11
N GLN A 253 41.41 -13.52 -15.92
CA GLN A 253 40.68 -14.54 -15.16
C GLN A 253 39.22 -14.69 -15.63
N PHE A 254 38.70 -13.73 -16.39
CA PHE A 254 37.34 -13.77 -16.91
C PHE A 254 37.30 -14.63 -18.18
N SER A 255 36.28 -15.49 -18.30
CA SER A 255 36.09 -16.35 -19.47
C SER A 255 35.54 -15.62 -20.70
N SER A 256 35.04 -14.39 -20.55
CA SER A 256 34.45 -13.62 -21.64
C SER A 256 35.52 -13.07 -22.60
N GLU A 257 35.24 -13.10 -23.90
CA GLU A 257 36.11 -12.54 -24.96
C GLU A 257 36.20 -11.01 -24.91
N LYS A 258 35.26 -10.36 -24.20
CA LYS A 258 35.21 -8.92 -24.02
C LYS A 258 35.04 -8.57 -22.54
N VAL A 259 35.52 -7.40 -22.18
CA VAL A 259 35.35 -6.81 -20.85
C VAL A 259 34.89 -5.37 -20.95
N VAL A 260 34.28 -4.88 -19.88
CA VAL A 260 33.79 -3.52 -19.76
C VAL A 260 34.48 -2.85 -18.58
N LEU A 261 35.09 -1.70 -18.84
CA LEU A 261 35.68 -0.82 -17.83
C LEU A 261 34.72 0.34 -17.56
N LYS A 262 34.44 0.58 -16.29
CA LYS A 262 33.54 1.65 -15.82
C LYS A 262 34.22 2.48 -14.75
N VAL A 263 34.10 3.80 -14.82
CA VAL A 263 34.52 4.66 -13.70
C VAL A 263 33.47 4.60 -12.59
N VAL A 264 33.95 4.47 -11.35
CA VAL A 264 33.14 4.63 -10.15
C VAL A 264 33.39 6.01 -9.58
N SER A 265 32.35 6.84 -9.57
CA SER A 265 32.41 8.22 -9.09
C SER A 265 31.05 8.63 -8.50
N PRO A 266 31.02 9.26 -7.31
CA PRO A 266 29.79 9.85 -6.78
C PRO A 266 29.32 11.08 -7.59
N ASP A 267 30.22 11.69 -8.36
CA ASP A 267 29.97 12.94 -9.06
C ASP A 267 29.53 12.73 -10.53
N ILE A 268 29.59 11.48 -11.03
CA ILE A 268 29.22 11.11 -12.41
C ILE A 268 28.04 10.13 -12.38
N SER A 269 26.83 10.64 -12.62
CA SER A 269 25.61 9.81 -12.70
C SER A 269 25.43 9.14 -14.07
N HIS A 270 25.64 9.86 -15.18
CA HIS A 270 25.53 9.34 -16.55
C HIS A 270 26.90 8.93 -17.10
N LYS A 271 27.41 7.79 -16.63
CA LYS A 271 28.78 7.30 -16.90
C LYS A 271 29.11 7.23 -18.39
N GLN A 272 28.18 6.76 -19.22
CA GLN A 272 28.40 6.60 -20.66
C GLN A 272 28.55 7.95 -21.38
N GLU A 273 27.76 8.96 -20.98
CA GLU A 273 27.85 10.32 -21.53
C GLU A 273 29.13 11.04 -21.10
N ALA A 274 29.65 10.73 -19.91
CA ALA A 274 30.93 11.25 -19.43
C ALA A 274 32.17 10.48 -19.96
N GLY A 275 31.98 9.57 -20.93
CA GLY A 275 33.06 8.72 -21.46
C GLY A 275 33.64 7.73 -20.44
N GLY A 276 32.93 7.51 -19.33
CA GLY A 276 33.30 6.66 -18.21
C GLY A 276 32.87 5.20 -18.32
N VAL A 277 32.49 4.73 -19.52
CA VAL A 277 32.24 3.32 -19.84
C VAL A 277 32.93 2.96 -21.15
N LEU A 278 33.77 1.93 -21.15
CA LEU A 278 34.46 1.43 -22.35
C LEU A 278 34.37 -0.09 -22.47
N PHE A 279 34.00 -0.54 -23.65
CA PHE A 279 33.98 -1.95 -24.04
C PHE A 279 35.28 -2.28 -24.79
N THR A 280 35.95 -3.38 -24.45
CA THR A 280 37.21 -3.77 -25.09
C THR A 280 37.39 -5.28 -25.15
N GLU A 281 38.23 -5.76 -26.06
CA GLU A 281 38.62 -7.18 -26.13
C GLU A 281 39.38 -7.58 -24.86
N ASN A 282 39.13 -8.79 -24.36
CA ASN A 282 39.78 -9.32 -23.17
C ASN A 282 41.22 -9.77 -23.47
N THR A 283 42.10 -8.82 -23.79
CA THR A 283 43.54 -9.06 -23.92
C THR A 283 44.31 -8.04 -23.09
N PRO A 284 45.43 -8.41 -22.45
CA PRO A 284 46.17 -7.50 -21.57
C PRO A 284 46.50 -6.15 -22.21
N ALA A 285 46.92 -6.13 -23.48
CA ALA A 285 47.24 -4.91 -24.22
C ALA A 285 46.02 -4.00 -24.45
N ARG A 286 44.87 -4.59 -24.84
CA ARG A 286 43.63 -3.86 -25.10
C ARG A 286 43.01 -3.31 -23.82
N VAL A 287 43.06 -4.07 -22.73
CA VAL A 287 42.58 -3.62 -21.41
C VAL A 287 43.44 -2.46 -20.91
N SER A 288 44.77 -2.57 -20.98
CA SER A 288 45.68 -1.47 -20.59
C SER A 288 45.44 -0.19 -21.41
N ALA A 289 45.25 -0.30 -22.72
CA ALA A 289 44.93 0.84 -23.57
C ALA A 289 43.56 1.45 -23.25
N ALA A 290 42.56 0.60 -22.95
CA ALA A 290 41.23 1.07 -22.57
C ALA A 290 41.23 1.78 -21.20
N VAL A 291 42.04 1.34 -20.23
CA VAL A 291 42.24 2.05 -18.95
C VAL A 291 42.78 3.48 -19.19
N GLU A 292 43.77 3.64 -20.06
CA GLU A 292 44.30 4.96 -20.40
C GLU A 292 43.26 5.86 -21.07
N ALA A 293 42.50 5.29 -22.01
CA ALA A 293 41.44 6.01 -22.71
C ALA A 293 40.33 6.43 -21.74
N LEU A 294 39.89 5.54 -20.85
CA LEU A 294 38.87 5.80 -19.84
C LEU A 294 39.25 7.00 -18.96
N LEU A 295 40.48 6.96 -18.41
CA LEU A 295 40.99 8.02 -17.54
C LEU A 295 41.13 9.35 -18.27
N ARG A 296 41.52 9.33 -19.55
CA ARG A 296 41.60 10.53 -20.39
C ARG A 296 40.21 11.12 -20.64
N ASN A 297 39.26 10.31 -21.08
CA ASN A 297 37.90 10.73 -21.38
C ASN A 297 37.25 11.41 -20.17
N VAL A 298 37.32 10.77 -19.00
CA VAL A 298 36.71 11.31 -17.78
C VAL A 298 37.39 12.60 -17.32
N ARG A 299 38.72 12.71 -17.44
CA ARG A 299 39.43 13.96 -17.11
C ARG A 299 39.08 15.12 -18.05
N GLU A 300 38.81 14.83 -19.32
CA GLU A 300 38.42 15.84 -20.31
C GLU A 300 36.96 16.27 -20.13
N MET A 301 36.05 15.31 -19.92
CA MET A 301 34.60 15.57 -19.87
C MET A 301 34.11 15.98 -18.49
N ALA A 302 34.76 15.52 -17.41
CA ALA A 302 34.38 15.77 -16.03
C ALA A 302 35.62 16.05 -15.13
N PRO A 303 36.40 17.12 -15.40
CA PRO A 303 37.69 17.38 -14.75
C PRO A 303 37.62 17.57 -13.24
N SER A 304 36.47 17.98 -12.70
CA SER A 304 36.24 18.18 -11.27
C SER A 304 35.62 16.97 -10.56
N ALA A 305 35.30 15.90 -11.28
CA ALA A 305 34.67 14.73 -10.68
C ALA A 305 35.68 13.91 -9.88
N ARG A 306 35.32 13.55 -8.64
CA ARG A 306 36.10 12.64 -7.82
C ARG A 306 35.96 11.23 -8.35
N MET A 307 37.08 10.56 -8.55
CA MET A 307 37.11 9.15 -8.91
C MET A 307 37.41 8.31 -7.67
N GLU A 308 36.59 7.29 -7.44
CA GLU A 308 36.75 6.32 -6.34
C GLU A 308 37.38 5.01 -6.82
N GLY A 309 37.38 4.78 -8.14
CA GLY A 309 38.09 3.67 -8.74
C GLY A 309 37.65 3.34 -10.16
N ILE A 310 38.11 2.20 -10.65
CA ILE A 310 37.68 1.60 -11.91
C ILE A 310 37.08 0.23 -11.62
N LEU A 311 35.86 0.00 -12.08
CA LEU A 311 35.17 -1.27 -12.06
C LEU A 311 35.39 -1.98 -13.40
N LEU A 312 36.05 -3.13 -13.35
CA LEU A 312 36.20 -4.05 -14.47
C LEU A 312 35.12 -5.13 -14.36
N THR A 313 34.39 -5.37 -15.44
CA THR A 313 33.34 -6.40 -15.51
C THR A 313 33.51 -7.26 -16.75
N GLU A 314 33.09 -8.52 -16.69
CA GLU A 314 32.93 -9.32 -17.90
C GLU A 314 31.83 -8.74 -18.81
N PHE A 315 31.98 -8.92 -20.11
CA PHE A 315 30.89 -8.61 -21.03
C PHE A 315 29.90 -9.77 -21.08
N ILE A 316 28.62 -9.46 -20.85
CA ILE A 316 27.50 -10.41 -20.96
C ILE A 316 26.91 -10.29 -22.37
N PRO A 317 26.92 -11.34 -23.22
CA PRO A 317 26.26 -11.31 -24.51
C PRO A 317 24.73 -11.23 -24.35
N HIS A 318 24.10 -10.18 -24.89
CA HIS A 318 22.65 -9.99 -24.88
C HIS A 318 22.22 -9.14 -26.09
N SER A 319 20.91 -9.14 -26.37
CA SER A 319 20.30 -8.23 -27.35
C SER A 319 19.86 -6.95 -26.64
N SER A 320 20.00 -5.81 -27.31
CA SER A 320 19.47 -4.51 -26.86
C SER A 320 18.12 -4.18 -27.52
N GLU A 321 17.46 -5.17 -28.14
CA GLU A 321 16.11 -5.01 -28.68
C GLU A 321 15.09 -4.85 -27.54
N PHE A 322 13.96 -4.20 -27.84
CA PHE A 322 12.90 -3.98 -26.88
C PHE A 322 12.44 -5.31 -26.24
N GLY A 323 12.41 -5.36 -24.91
CA GLY A 323 12.04 -6.56 -24.16
C GLY A 323 13.19 -7.53 -23.84
N HIS A 324 14.43 -7.26 -24.29
CA HIS A 324 15.62 -8.05 -23.92
C HIS A 324 16.46 -7.44 -22.79
N GLU A 325 16.19 -6.18 -22.48
CA GLU A 325 16.70 -5.49 -21.30
C GLU A 325 15.51 -5.11 -20.43
N LEU A 326 15.65 -5.28 -19.11
CA LEU A 326 14.62 -4.94 -18.14
C LEU A 326 15.11 -3.87 -17.17
N LEU A 327 14.20 -3.04 -16.71
CA LEU A 327 14.42 -2.13 -15.59
C LEU A 327 13.68 -2.68 -14.39
N ILE A 328 14.32 -2.69 -13.23
CA ILE A 328 13.65 -2.86 -11.94
C ILE A 328 14.19 -1.81 -10.98
N GLY A 329 13.28 -1.13 -10.30
CA GLY A 329 13.63 -0.10 -9.32
C GLY A 329 12.72 -0.11 -8.11
N ILE A 330 13.24 0.43 -7.02
CA ILE A 330 12.53 0.76 -5.79
C ILE A 330 12.59 2.28 -5.64
N LYS A 331 11.51 2.87 -5.17
CA LYS A 331 11.47 4.26 -4.74
C LYS A 331 10.65 4.38 -3.48
N GLN A 332 11.09 5.22 -2.55
CA GLN A 332 10.29 5.58 -1.40
C GLN A 332 9.35 6.74 -1.79
N ASP A 333 8.07 6.46 -1.97
CA ASP A 333 7.05 7.51 -2.10
C ASP A 333 6.77 8.12 -0.71
N PRO A 334 6.77 9.45 -0.57
CA PRO A 334 6.54 10.11 0.72
C PRO A 334 5.18 9.83 1.37
N ALA A 335 4.17 9.50 0.55
CA ALA A 335 2.82 9.20 1.01
C ALA A 335 2.58 7.69 1.10
N MET A 336 2.79 6.97 0.00
CA MET A 336 2.39 5.56 -0.14
C MET A 336 3.43 4.57 0.38
N GLY A 337 4.61 5.05 0.77
CA GLY A 337 5.70 4.22 1.23
C GLY A 337 6.51 3.62 0.08
N PRO A 338 7.16 2.46 0.28
CA PRO A 338 8.01 1.85 -0.71
C PRO A 338 7.21 1.32 -1.90
N VAL A 339 7.67 1.64 -3.12
CA VAL A 339 7.09 1.16 -4.38
C VAL A 339 8.15 0.46 -5.21
N VAL A 340 7.72 -0.57 -5.93
CA VAL A 340 8.54 -1.29 -6.90
C VAL A 340 8.06 -0.99 -8.31
N THR A 341 9.00 -0.75 -9.20
CA THR A 341 8.79 -0.45 -10.61
C THR A 341 9.50 -1.51 -11.43
N PHE A 342 8.84 -2.05 -12.45
CA PHE A 342 9.49 -2.97 -13.38
C PHE A 342 8.95 -2.81 -14.81
N GLY A 343 9.79 -3.04 -15.82
CA GLY A 343 9.39 -2.88 -17.22
C GLY A 343 10.54 -3.07 -18.20
N ALA A 344 10.34 -2.59 -19.43
CA ALA A 344 11.40 -2.55 -20.43
C ALA A 344 12.53 -1.62 -19.97
N GLY A 345 13.77 -2.11 -20.03
CA GLY A 345 14.99 -1.39 -19.67
C GLY A 345 15.81 -0.94 -20.87
N GLY A 346 17.04 -0.52 -20.59
CA GLY A 346 17.99 -0.05 -21.59
C GLY A 346 17.96 1.46 -21.79
N THR A 347 18.69 1.94 -22.79
CA THR A 347 18.89 3.37 -23.06
C THR A 347 17.61 4.10 -23.52
N LEU A 348 16.61 3.36 -24.02
CA LEU A 348 15.34 3.90 -24.52
C LEU A 348 14.19 3.85 -23.50
N THR A 349 14.45 3.44 -22.26
CA THR A 349 13.44 3.30 -21.18
C THR A 349 12.55 4.54 -21.04
N GLU A 350 13.13 5.73 -20.94
CA GLU A 350 12.38 6.98 -20.75
C GLU A 350 11.48 7.30 -21.95
N PHE A 351 11.97 7.04 -23.16
CA PHE A 351 11.20 7.21 -24.39
C PHE A 351 9.98 6.27 -24.41
N TYR A 352 10.15 5.01 -24.03
CA TYR A 352 9.07 4.04 -23.97
C TYR A 352 8.01 4.41 -22.94
N ALA A 353 8.43 4.77 -21.72
CA ALA A 353 7.53 5.21 -20.66
C ALA A 353 6.72 6.45 -21.08
N GLN A 354 7.34 7.41 -21.78
CA GLN A 354 6.67 8.61 -22.26
C GLN A 354 5.62 8.33 -23.36
N LYS A 355 5.91 7.41 -24.28
CA LYS A 355 5.05 7.14 -25.46
C LYS A 355 3.96 6.11 -25.21
N PHE A 356 4.23 5.11 -24.37
CA PHE A 356 3.34 3.97 -24.16
C PHE A 356 2.78 3.89 -22.73
N GLY A 357 3.25 4.75 -21.82
CA GLY A 357 2.71 4.87 -20.47
C GLY A 357 2.78 3.57 -19.68
N ASP A 358 1.66 3.18 -19.08
CA ASP A 358 1.53 1.99 -18.21
C ASP A 358 1.77 0.65 -18.95
N GLN A 359 1.80 0.63 -20.30
CA GLN A 359 2.01 -0.61 -21.07
C GLN A 359 3.47 -1.08 -21.10
N THR A 360 4.42 -0.20 -20.75
CA THR A 360 5.87 -0.50 -20.80
C THR A 360 6.50 -0.63 -19.43
N THR A 361 5.81 -0.15 -18.39
CA THR A 361 6.30 -0.13 -17.03
C THR A 361 5.14 -0.29 -16.06
N ALA A 362 5.23 -1.28 -15.18
CA ALA A 362 4.33 -1.46 -14.06
C ALA A 362 4.93 -0.83 -12.79
N ILE A 363 4.07 -0.25 -11.96
CA ILE A 363 4.42 0.38 -10.69
C ILE A 363 3.46 -0.16 -9.63
N HIS A 364 3.99 -0.69 -8.53
CA HIS A 364 3.19 -1.28 -7.46
C HIS A 364 3.66 -0.81 -6.08
N SER A 365 2.70 -0.65 -5.17
CA SER A 365 3.07 -0.55 -3.76
C SER A 365 3.58 -1.90 -3.30
N THR A 366 4.65 -1.88 -2.51
CA THR A 366 5.20 -3.11 -1.94
C THR A 366 4.36 -3.64 -0.77
N TYR A 367 3.36 -2.86 -0.32
CA TYR A 367 2.43 -3.27 0.73
C TYR A 367 1.60 -4.49 0.32
N ASN A 368 1.74 -5.61 1.05
CA ASN A 368 1.02 -6.86 0.77
C ASN A 368 1.09 -7.29 -0.70
N LEU A 369 2.18 -6.95 -1.39
CA LEU A 369 2.36 -7.33 -2.79
C LEU A 369 2.60 -8.84 -2.89
N THR A 370 1.61 -9.57 -3.38
CA THR A 370 1.68 -11.02 -3.53
C THR A 370 2.35 -11.42 -4.84
N ARG A 371 2.90 -12.64 -4.90
CA ARG A 371 3.49 -13.20 -6.13
C ARG A 371 2.47 -13.29 -7.26
N GLU A 372 1.22 -13.60 -6.94
CA GLU A 372 0.10 -13.62 -7.90
C GLU A 372 -0.17 -12.24 -8.49
N GLN A 373 -0.17 -11.18 -7.65
CA GLN A 373 -0.32 -9.80 -8.13
C GLN A 373 0.87 -9.37 -9.00
N ILE A 374 2.10 -9.78 -8.65
CA ILE A 374 3.29 -9.52 -9.47
C ILE A 374 3.15 -10.20 -10.85
N SER A 375 2.74 -11.47 -10.89
CA SER A 375 2.50 -12.19 -12.17
C SER A 375 1.41 -11.52 -13.00
N GLN A 376 0.28 -11.14 -12.39
CA GLN A 376 -0.79 -10.42 -13.09
C GLN A 376 -0.32 -9.09 -13.66
N ALA A 377 0.48 -8.33 -12.91
CA ALA A 377 1.03 -7.06 -13.34
C ALA A 377 2.06 -7.24 -14.46
N LEU A 378 2.95 -8.23 -14.36
CA LEU A 378 3.88 -8.62 -15.43
C LEU A 378 3.12 -8.91 -16.73
N ASN A 379 2.03 -9.67 -16.64
CA ASN A 379 1.22 -10.07 -17.79
C ASN A 379 0.50 -8.93 -18.50
N GLN A 380 0.50 -7.72 -17.93
CA GLN A 380 -0.05 -6.52 -18.56
C GLN A 380 1.01 -5.69 -19.31
N THR A 381 2.30 -6.06 -19.20
CA THR A 381 3.40 -5.33 -19.83
C THR A 381 3.78 -5.91 -21.19
N ALA A 382 4.06 -5.02 -22.15
CA ALA A 382 4.53 -5.44 -23.48
C ALA A 382 5.90 -6.15 -23.42
N ALA A 383 6.72 -5.88 -22.39
CA ALA A 383 7.98 -6.57 -22.18
C ALA A 383 7.75 -8.06 -21.86
N ALA A 384 6.78 -8.39 -21.01
CA ALA A 384 6.43 -9.77 -20.69
C ALA A 384 5.97 -10.56 -21.93
N ASP A 385 5.20 -9.94 -22.83
CA ASP A 385 4.75 -10.59 -24.05
C ASP A 385 5.90 -11.04 -24.96
N ILE A 386 7.02 -10.30 -24.95
CA ILE A 386 8.24 -10.65 -25.68
C ILE A 386 9.02 -11.73 -24.94
N LEU A 387 9.27 -11.54 -23.65
CA LEU A 387 10.03 -12.46 -22.81
C LEU A 387 9.46 -13.88 -22.81
N PHE A 388 8.13 -14.01 -22.78
CA PHE A 388 7.43 -15.28 -22.69
C PHE A 388 6.89 -15.78 -24.04
N GLY A 389 7.24 -15.13 -25.14
CA GLY A 389 6.87 -15.57 -26.50
C GLY A 389 5.35 -15.58 -26.76
N ARG A 390 4.61 -14.65 -26.16
CA ARG A 390 3.19 -14.41 -26.46
C ARG A 390 3.00 -13.57 -27.72
N SER A 391 4.10 -13.02 -28.23
CA SER A 391 4.19 -12.41 -29.55
C SER A 391 4.67 -13.43 -30.61
N ARG A 392 5.00 -12.98 -31.82
CA ARG A 392 5.62 -13.83 -32.86
C ARG A 392 7.09 -14.16 -32.58
N THR A 393 7.67 -13.64 -31.48
CA THR A 393 9.06 -13.88 -31.06
C THR A 393 9.24 -15.21 -30.34
N LYS A 394 10.45 -15.78 -30.42
CA LYS A 394 10.82 -16.95 -29.63
C LYS A 394 10.88 -16.56 -28.14
N SER A 395 10.32 -17.39 -27.27
CA SER A 395 10.38 -17.18 -25.82
C SER A 395 11.83 -17.19 -25.31
N LEU A 396 12.15 -16.24 -24.44
CA LEU A 396 13.45 -16.09 -23.78
C LEU A 396 13.47 -16.77 -22.41
N PHE A 397 12.30 -16.91 -21.78
CA PHE A 397 12.12 -17.61 -20.50
C PHE A 397 11.11 -18.75 -20.64
N SER A 398 11.38 -19.86 -19.93
CA SER A 398 10.44 -20.98 -19.88
C SER A 398 9.23 -20.71 -18.97
N SER A 399 9.35 -19.78 -18.01
CA SER A 399 8.30 -19.39 -17.07
C SER A 399 8.52 -17.98 -16.54
N GLU A 400 7.48 -17.40 -15.93
CA GLU A 400 7.51 -16.08 -15.29
C GLU A 400 8.27 -16.06 -13.95
N GLU A 401 8.51 -17.24 -13.38
CA GLU A 401 8.99 -17.42 -12.01
C GLU A 401 10.30 -16.70 -11.67
N PRO A 402 11.32 -16.63 -12.56
CA PRO A 402 12.52 -15.86 -12.30
C PRO A 402 12.24 -14.35 -12.11
N LEU A 403 11.34 -13.79 -12.91
CA LEU A 403 10.97 -12.37 -12.82
C LEU A 403 10.13 -12.09 -11.59
N VAL A 404 9.15 -12.95 -11.30
CA VAL A 404 8.33 -12.84 -10.08
C VAL A 404 9.22 -12.88 -8.84
N THR A 405 10.18 -13.80 -8.80
CA THR A 405 11.15 -13.92 -7.68
C THR A 405 12.04 -12.69 -7.57
N LEU A 406 12.51 -12.15 -8.68
CA LEU A 406 13.33 -10.93 -8.69
C LEU A 406 12.55 -9.72 -8.16
N ILE A 407 11.31 -9.51 -8.61
CA ILE A 407 10.46 -8.41 -8.15
C ILE A 407 10.10 -8.58 -6.68
N ASP A 408 9.79 -9.81 -6.23
CA ASP A 408 9.53 -10.13 -4.81
C ASP A 408 10.73 -9.78 -3.91
N ARG A 409 11.95 -10.04 -4.37
CA ARG A 409 13.18 -9.68 -3.64
C ARG A 409 13.37 -8.18 -3.52
N PHE A 410 13.15 -7.42 -4.60
CA PHE A 410 13.19 -5.95 -4.54
C PHE A 410 12.08 -5.39 -3.66
N ALA A 411 10.85 -5.90 -3.78
CA ALA A 411 9.73 -5.47 -2.94
C ALA A 411 10.00 -5.74 -1.46
N SER A 412 10.52 -6.93 -1.13
CA SER A 412 10.89 -7.31 0.24
C SER A 412 12.03 -6.46 0.80
N LEU A 413 13.05 -6.16 -0.02
CA LEU A 413 14.14 -5.26 0.35
C LEU A 413 13.61 -3.86 0.69
N ALA A 414 12.69 -3.34 -0.13
CA ALA A 414 12.08 -2.04 0.08
C ALA A 414 11.25 -1.99 1.36
N GLU A 415 10.42 -3.00 1.63
CA GLU A 415 9.64 -3.11 2.87
C GLU A 415 10.52 -3.27 4.12
N HIS A 416 11.67 -3.94 4.01
CA HIS A 416 12.61 -4.05 5.12
C HIS A 416 13.25 -2.68 5.43
N PHE A 417 13.81 -2.00 4.43
CA PHE A 417 14.49 -0.71 4.60
C PHE A 417 13.57 0.48 4.27
N THR A 418 12.46 0.59 5.01
CA THR A 418 11.50 1.69 4.85
C THR A 418 11.25 2.46 6.13
N HIS A 419 10.67 3.65 5.98
CA HIS A 419 10.21 4.50 7.08
C HIS A 419 9.22 3.79 8.01
N SER A 420 8.31 3.00 7.47
CA SER A 420 7.26 2.32 8.23
C SER A 420 7.76 1.12 9.03
N ASN A 421 8.93 0.55 8.73
CA ASN A 421 9.49 -0.55 9.51
C ASN A 421 10.19 0.00 10.77
N PRO A 422 9.68 -0.27 11.99
CA PRO A 422 10.26 0.25 13.23
C PRO A 422 11.66 -0.31 13.52
N SER A 423 11.99 -1.51 13.04
CA SER A 423 13.30 -2.13 13.31
C SER A 423 14.43 -1.60 12.41
N SER A 424 14.10 -0.96 11.29
CA SER A 424 15.11 -0.42 10.38
C SER A 424 15.57 0.98 10.80
N GLN A 425 16.89 1.16 10.85
CA GLN A 425 17.54 2.46 11.05
C GLN A 425 17.78 3.20 9.74
N PHE A 426 17.77 2.50 8.61
CA PHE A 426 18.02 3.05 7.28
C PHE A 426 16.78 2.95 6.40
N VAL A 427 16.69 3.87 5.46
CA VAL A 427 15.67 3.85 4.41
C VAL A 427 16.38 3.80 3.07
N ILE A 428 16.03 2.84 2.22
CA ILE A 428 16.43 2.85 0.82
C ILE A 428 15.46 3.80 0.10
N THR A 429 15.91 5.01 -0.19
CA THR A 429 15.09 6.03 -0.84
C THR A 429 14.89 5.73 -2.31
N GLN A 430 15.91 5.15 -2.95
CA GLN A 430 15.87 4.70 -4.33
C GLN A 430 16.87 3.56 -4.54
N ALA A 431 16.48 2.53 -5.28
CA ALA A 431 17.41 1.56 -5.86
C ALA A 431 16.97 1.27 -7.29
N GLU A 432 17.89 1.06 -8.21
CA GLU A 432 17.54 0.77 -9.59
C GLU A 432 18.62 -0.07 -10.23
N VAL A 433 18.20 -1.07 -11.00
CA VAL A 433 19.04 -1.80 -11.93
C VAL A 433 18.50 -1.54 -13.32
N ASN A 434 19.35 -0.96 -14.18
CA ASN A 434 19.00 -0.65 -15.55
C ASN A 434 20.27 -0.65 -16.44
N PRO A 435 20.50 -1.69 -17.27
CA PRO A 435 19.60 -2.81 -17.54
C PRO A 435 19.89 -4.05 -16.69
N PHE A 436 18.84 -4.83 -16.44
CA PHE A 436 18.93 -6.29 -16.32
C PHE A 436 18.98 -6.88 -17.72
N ALA A 437 20.11 -7.49 -18.09
CA ALA A 437 20.25 -8.16 -19.38
C ALA A 437 19.69 -9.58 -19.32
N VAL A 438 18.91 -9.94 -20.34
CA VAL A 438 18.43 -11.30 -20.55
C VAL A 438 19.46 -12.06 -21.39
N SER A 439 20.17 -12.99 -20.77
CA SER A 439 21.19 -13.81 -21.42
C SER A 439 21.05 -15.27 -21.01
N GLU A 440 20.93 -16.17 -22.00
CA GLU A 440 20.80 -17.62 -21.78
C GLU A 440 19.72 -18.03 -20.74
N GLY A 441 18.61 -17.29 -20.70
CA GLY A 441 17.52 -17.55 -19.74
C GLY A 441 17.84 -17.11 -18.30
N LYS A 442 18.85 -16.26 -18.10
CA LYS A 442 19.19 -15.61 -16.82
C LYS A 442 18.99 -14.10 -16.91
N LEU A 443 18.80 -13.49 -15.75
CA LEU A 443 18.74 -12.04 -15.57
C LEU A 443 20.00 -11.56 -14.87
N ILE A 444 20.81 -10.76 -15.56
CA ILE A 444 22.10 -10.30 -15.04
C ILE A 444 22.08 -8.77 -14.92
N ALA A 445 22.33 -8.25 -13.72
CA ALA A 445 22.32 -6.81 -13.46
C ALA A 445 23.57 -6.12 -14.03
N LEU A 446 23.44 -5.44 -15.17
CA LEU A 446 24.59 -4.82 -15.83
C LEU A 446 24.95 -3.45 -15.25
N ASP A 447 24.00 -2.71 -14.71
CA ASP A 447 24.25 -1.43 -14.05
C ASP A 447 23.26 -1.24 -12.90
N ALA A 448 23.75 -0.78 -11.75
CA ALA A 448 22.97 -0.71 -10.53
C ALA A 448 23.35 0.52 -9.69
N ARG A 449 22.34 1.15 -9.10
CA ARG A 449 22.46 2.32 -8.22
C ARG A 449 21.58 2.17 -6.99
N LEU A 450 22.04 2.70 -5.86
CA LEU A 450 21.26 2.75 -4.62
C LEU A 450 21.54 4.04 -3.85
N GLN A 451 20.46 4.69 -3.42
CA GLN A 451 20.44 5.83 -2.51
C GLN A 451 19.76 5.43 -1.21
N LEU A 452 20.23 6.02 -0.11
CA LEU A 452 19.72 5.74 1.23
C LEU A 452 19.63 7.01 2.06
N GLU A 453 18.88 6.96 3.14
CA GLU A 453 18.89 7.93 4.25
C GLU A 453 18.84 7.24 5.62
N VAL A 454 19.21 7.99 6.66
CA VAL A 454 18.99 7.55 8.04
C VAL A 454 17.55 7.92 8.40
N LYS A 455 16.82 6.96 8.96
CA LYS A 455 15.43 7.14 9.35
C LYS A 455 15.29 8.30 10.33
N LYS A 456 14.39 9.23 10.02
CA LYS A 456 14.03 10.34 10.93
C LYS A 456 13.01 9.84 11.98
N ASN A 457 13.04 10.43 13.17
CA ASN A 457 12.05 10.12 14.22
C ASN A 457 10.63 10.44 13.72
N PHE A 458 9.73 9.48 13.84
CA PHE A 458 8.32 9.65 13.50
C PHE A 458 7.57 10.49 14.54
N GLU A 459 6.50 11.14 14.10
CA GLU A 459 5.54 11.76 15.01
C GLU A 459 4.92 10.69 15.95
N PRO A 460 4.65 11.03 17.22
CA PRO A 460 3.99 10.13 18.15
C PRO A 460 2.62 9.71 17.63
N ALA A 461 2.22 8.48 17.96
CA ALA A 461 0.92 7.94 17.56
C ALA A 461 -0.23 8.77 18.15
N ARG A 462 -1.22 9.10 17.32
CA ARG A 462 -2.43 9.81 17.74
C ARG A 462 -3.39 8.85 18.42
N SER A 463 -4.08 9.33 19.45
CA SER A 463 -5.09 8.55 20.18
C SER A 463 -6.40 8.46 19.40
N VAL A 464 -6.47 7.55 18.42
CA VAL A 464 -7.63 7.37 17.51
C VAL A 464 -8.94 7.16 18.26
N HIS A 465 -8.92 6.50 19.43
CA HIS A 465 -10.13 6.29 20.24
C HIS A 465 -10.81 7.60 20.68
N LYS A 466 -10.06 8.72 20.76
CA LYS A 466 -10.62 10.04 21.11
C LYS A 466 -11.44 10.67 19.99
N LEU A 467 -11.42 10.14 18.76
CA LEU A 467 -12.36 10.56 17.71
C LEU A 467 -13.82 10.35 18.15
N LYS A 468 -14.09 9.47 19.12
CA LYS A 468 -15.42 9.36 19.75
C LYS A 468 -15.90 10.70 20.32
N ASN A 469 -15.03 11.44 21.00
CA ASN A 469 -15.36 12.74 21.60
C ASN A 469 -15.56 13.83 20.54
N LEU A 470 -14.99 13.64 19.35
CA LEU A 470 -15.16 14.54 18.22
C LEU A 470 -16.45 14.24 17.45
N LEU A 471 -16.77 12.96 17.18
CA LEU A 471 -17.91 12.55 16.35
C LEU A 471 -19.21 12.38 17.16
N TYR A 472 -19.11 12.07 18.45
CA TYR A 472 -20.22 11.84 19.38
C TYR A 472 -20.02 12.60 20.72
N PRO A 473 -19.78 13.92 20.71
CA PRO A 473 -19.61 14.68 21.94
C PRO A 473 -20.89 14.72 22.77
N GLU A 474 -20.74 14.70 24.10
CA GLU A 474 -21.84 14.99 25.03
C GLU A 474 -21.79 16.44 25.54
N SER A 475 -20.64 17.11 25.42
CA SER A 475 -20.41 18.49 25.83
C SER A 475 -19.53 19.24 24.84
N VAL A 476 -19.87 20.52 24.58
CA VAL A 476 -19.22 21.34 23.55
C VAL A 476 -18.92 22.73 24.08
N LEU A 477 -17.72 23.25 23.80
CA LEU A 477 -17.38 24.66 23.94
C LEU A 477 -17.25 25.32 22.56
N VAL A 478 -18.05 26.35 22.28
CA VAL A 478 -17.95 27.15 21.05
C VAL A 478 -17.24 28.47 21.34
N ILE A 479 -16.13 28.73 20.63
CA ILE A 479 -15.35 29.95 20.75
C ILE A 479 -15.53 30.80 19.49
N GLY A 480 -15.96 32.05 19.65
CA GLY A 480 -16.13 32.99 18.55
C GLY A 480 -17.58 33.18 18.07
N ALA A 481 -18.59 32.70 18.82
CA ALA A 481 -19.99 33.02 18.54
C ALA A 481 -20.32 34.47 18.92
N SER A 482 -20.83 35.26 17.98
CA SER A 482 -21.25 36.64 18.25
C SER A 482 -22.64 36.69 18.90
N ALA A 483 -22.85 37.58 19.87
CA ALA A 483 -24.15 37.81 20.50
C ALA A 483 -25.12 38.63 19.63
N GLU A 484 -24.61 39.47 18.72
CA GLU A 484 -25.41 40.48 18.01
C GLU A 484 -25.51 40.23 16.50
N LYS A 485 -24.43 39.78 15.86
CA LYS A 485 -24.33 39.71 14.40
C LYS A 485 -24.15 38.27 13.94
N PRO A 486 -24.69 37.89 12.77
CA PRO A 486 -24.33 36.63 12.14
C PRO A 486 -22.83 36.57 11.86
N ASN A 487 -22.16 35.53 12.38
CA ASN A 487 -20.80 35.15 12.04
C ASN A 487 -20.69 33.61 12.03
N PRO A 488 -19.58 33.03 11.55
CA PRO A 488 -19.45 31.57 11.49
C PRO A 488 -19.71 30.86 12.83
N GLY A 489 -19.17 31.36 13.94
CA GLY A 489 -19.42 30.81 15.28
C GLY A 489 -20.90 30.87 15.70
N ARG A 490 -21.62 31.93 15.31
CA ARG A 490 -23.06 32.08 15.54
C ARG A 490 -23.88 31.05 14.76
N ILE A 491 -23.51 30.79 13.50
CA ILE A 491 -24.16 29.77 12.66
C ILE A 491 -23.88 28.37 13.22
N ILE A 492 -22.65 28.10 13.65
CA ILE A 492 -22.27 26.83 14.29
C ILE A 492 -23.13 26.58 15.55
N LEU A 493 -23.26 27.59 16.42
CA LEU A 493 -24.11 27.49 17.61
C LEU A 493 -25.56 27.16 17.25
N GLN A 494 -26.13 27.82 16.23
CA GLN A 494 -27.49 27.56 15.77
C GLN A 494 -27.64 26.14 15.23
N ASN A 495 -26.70 25.67 14.40
CA ASN A 495 -26.71 24.31 13.86
C ASN A 495 -26.57 23.23 14.96
N LEU A 496 -25.78 23.49 16.01
CA LEU A 496 -25.69 22.63 17.19
C LEU A 496 -27.04 22.52 17.92
N LEU A 497 -27.70 23.66 18.17
CA LEU A 497 -29.00 23.71 18.83
C LEU A 497 -30.10 23.04 18.01
N GLU A 498 -30.11 23.25 16.69
CA GLU A 498 -31.07 22.62 15.77
C GLU A 498 -30.92 21.10 15.69
N SER A 499 -29.70 20.57 15.90
CA SER A 499 -29.45 19.13 15.91
C SER A 499 -30.13 18.42 17.09
N GLY A 500 -30.29 19.12 18.23
CA GLY A 500 -31.10 18.69 19.37
C GLY A 500 -30.58 17.48 20.18
N LYS A 501 -29.39 16.94 19.87
CA LYS A 501 -28.82 15.78 20.60
C LYS A 501 -27.91 16.15 21.77
N ILE A 502 -27.34 17.36 21.74
CA ILE A 502 -26.52 17.89 22.84
C ILE A 502 -27.39 18.85 23.63
N SER A 503 -27.49 18.63 24.94
CA SER A 503 -28.32 19.48 25.78
C SER A 503 -27.73 20.89 25.83
N LYS A 504 -28.61 21.88 25.86
CA LYS A 504 -28.25 23.31 25.85
C LYS A 504 -27.38 23.70 27.05
N GLU A 505 -27.53 23.00 28.17
CA GLU A 505 -26.78 23.18 29.41
C GLU A 505 -25.34 22.62 29.31
N LYS A 506 -25.08 21.75 28.34
CA LYS A 506 -23.76 21.20 28.00
C LYS A 506 -23.14 21.87 26.77
N ILE A 507 -23.77 22.91 26.23
CA ILE A 507 -23.21 23.79 25.21
C ILE A 507 -22.72 25.06 25.92
N TYR A 508 -21.41 25.21 26.00
CA TYR A 508 -20.74 26.35 26.61
C TYR A 508 -20.17 27.27 25.55
N LEU A 509 -20.01 28.55 25.89
CA LEU A 509 -19.45 29.57 25.01
C LEU A 509 -18.28 30.28 25.69
N LEU A 510 -17.28 30.67 24.91
CA LEU A 510 -16.26 31.63 25.38
C LEU A 510 -16.53 32.99 24.73
N HIS A 511 -16.90 33.98 25.54
CA HIS A 511 -17.27 35.31 25.07
C HIS A 511 -16.85 36.39 26.08
N PRO A 512 -16.30 37.53 25.65
CA PRO A 512 -15.69 38.52 26.55
C PRO A 512 -16.67 39.23 27.51
N SER A 513 -17.95 39.37 27.14
CA SER A 513 -18.91 40.20 27.89
C SER A 513 -20.29 39.56 28.10
N ALA A 514 -20.90 39.00 27.05
CA ALA A 514 -22.21 38.35 27.14
C ALA A 514 -22.17 37.14 28.11
N PRO A 515 -23.10 37.05 29.07
CA PRO A 515 -23.19 35.91 30.01
C PRO A 515 -23.93 34.70 29.39
N GLN A 516 -24.70 34.93 28.33
CA GLN A 516 -25.51 33.90 27.67
C GLN A 516 -25.78 34.30 26.21
N ILE A 517 -25.81 33.33 25.28
CA ILE A 517 -26.19 33.54 23.88
C ILE A 517 -27.07 32.36 23.44
N ASP A 518 -28.24 32.65 22.84
CA ASP A 518 -29.30 31.66 22.55
C ASP A 518 -29.65 30.75 23.73
N GLY A 519 -29.46 31.25 24.95
CA GLY A 519 -29.68 30.54 26.20
C GLY A 519 -28.56 29.54 26.59
N CYS A 520 -27.46 29.46 25.85
CA CYS A 520 -26.27 28.69 26.24
C CYS A 520 -25.36 29.54 27.13
N GLN A 521 -24.77 28.96 28.17
CA GLN A 521 -23.94 29.68 29.13
C GLN A 521 -22.61 30.13 28.51
N ALA A 522 -22.24 31.40 28.75
CA ALA A 522 -20.98 31.96 28.28
C ALA A 522 -20.03 32.29 29.43
N PHE A 523 -18.74 32.04 29.23
CA PHE A 523 -17.65 32.33 30.15
C PHE A 523 -16.69 33.35 29.53
N ASP A 524 -16.09 34.18 30.38
CA ASP A 524 -15.11 35.21 29.99
C ASP A 524 -13.67 34.69 29.88
N SER A 525 -13.41 33.47 30.35
CA SER A 525 -12.07 32.88 30.45
C SER A 525 -12.12 31.36 30.43
N ILE A 526 -11.11 30.73 29.84
CA ILE A 526 -11.00 29.26 29.70
C ILE A 526 -10.98 28.57 31.08
N ASP A 527 -10.42 29.21 32.11
CA ASP A 527 -10.33 28.65 33.45
C ASP A 527 -11.69 28.32 34.05
N LYS A 528 -12.70 29.17 33.79
CA LYS A 528 -14.06 29.02 34.30
C LYS A 528 -14.88 27.99 33.51
N VAL A 529 -14.44 27.61 32.31
CA VAL A 529 -15.12 26.60 31.50
C VAL A 529 -14.87 25.21 32.09
N PRO A 530 -15.90 24.37 32.31
CA PRO A 530 -15.69 22.97 32.69
C PRO A 530 -14.95 22.19 31.58
N PRO A 531 -14.28 21.07 31.88
CA PRO A 531 -13.77 20.18 30.84
C PRO A 531 -14.90 19.70 29.92
N VAL A 532 -14.63 19.67 28.61
CA VAL A 532 -15.60 19.28 27.58
C VAL A 532 -15.05 18.17 26.67
N ASP A 533 -15.93 17.52 25.93
CA ASP A 533 -15.53 16.51 24.93
C ASP A 533 -14.95 17.18 23.68
N LEU A 534 -15.60 18.27 23.24
CA LEU A 534 -15.28 18.97 22.00
C LEU A 534 -15.19 20.49 22.21
N VAL A 535 -14.12 21.08 21.69
CA VAL A 535 -13.99 22.52 21.46
C VAL A 535 -14.15 22.84 19.98
N ILE A 536 -14.86 23.91 19.63
CA ILE A 536 -14.93 24.44 18.26
C ILE A 536 -14.41 25.88 18.27
N LEU A 537 -13.26 26.11 17.60
CA LEU A 537 -12.65 27.42 17.48
C LEU A 537 -13.02 28.07 16.15
N SER A 538 -13.71 29.21 16.21
CA SER A 538 -14.16 30.01 15.06
C SER A 538 -13.72 31.47 15.18
N VAL A 539 -12.51 31.71 15.68
CA VAL A 539 -11.82 33.02 15.72
C VAL A 539 -10.61 33.02 14.78
N ASP A 540 -9.88 34.12 14.61
CA ASP A 540 -8.73 34.17 13.70
C ASP A 540 -7.63 33.14 14.06
N ALA A 541 -6.74 32.82 13.10
CA ALA A 541 -5.72 31.78 13.26
C ALA A 541 -4.80 32.01 14.47
N ARG A 542 -4.35 33.25 14.70
CA ARG A 542 -3.42 33.58 15.80
C ARG A 542 -4.10 33.41 17.16
N THR A 543 -5.31 33.95 17.30
CA THR A 543 -6.11 33.78 18.53
C THR A 543 -6.45 32.31 18.76
N SER A 544 -6.82 31.58 17.71
CA SER A 544 -7.13 30.15 17.82
C SER A 544 -5.92 29.32 18.23
N GLY A 545 -4.75 29.58 17.66
CA GLY A 545 -3.50 28.91 18.06
C GLY A 545 -3.14 29.15 19.52
N LYS A 546 -3.32 30.37 20.02
CA LYS A 546 -3.11 30.71 21.44
C LYS A 546 -4.08 29.96 22.35
N LEU A 547 -5.38 30.00 22.05
CA LEU A 547 -6.41 29.37 22.87
C LEU A 547 -6.29 27.85 22.86
N LEU A 548 -5.95 27.24 21.72
CA LEU A 548 -5.75 25.80 21.63
C LEU A 548 -4.57 25.33 22.49
N LYS A 549 -3.45 26.05 22.50
CA LYS A 549 -2.33 25.78 23.41
C LYS A 549 -2.77 25.83 24.88
N GLU A 550 -3.57 26.82 25.25
CA GLU A 550 -4.10 26.96 26.61
C GLU A 550 -5.05 25.80 26.97
N ILE A 551 -5.92 25.40 26.05
CA ILE A 551 -6.84 24.26 26.22
C ILE A 551 -6.07 22.96 26.42
N ILE A 552 -5.02 22.71 25.63
CA ILE A 552 -4.15 21.53 25.73
C ILE A 552 -3.43 21.54 27.09
N ALA A 553 -2.78 22.65 27.43
CA ALA A 553 -2.02 22.76 28.68
C ALA A 553 -2.90 22.57 29.93
N LYS A 554 -4.14 23.08 29.90
CA LYS A 554 -5.10 22.98 31.01
C LYS A 554 -6.01 21.75 30.93
N LYS A 555 -5.81 20.87 29.94
CA LYS A 555 -6.62 19.65 29.68
C LYS A 555 -8.13 19.92 29.66
N LYS A 556 -8.54 21.02 29.02
CA LYS A 556 -9.94 21.47 29.00
C LYS A 556 -10.81 20.77 27.95
N ALA A 557 -10.21 20.10 26.96
CA ALA A 557 -10.95 19.37 25.94
C ALA A 557 -10.26 18.07 25.50
N GLN A 558 -11.05 17.04 25.21
CA GLN A 558 -10.53 15.79 24.63
C GLN A 558 -10.29 15.91 23.12
N SER A 559 -11.09 16.74 22.44
CA SER A 559 -10.98 16.98 21.01
C SER A 559 -11.24 18.45 20.66
N ALA A 560 -10.73 18.89 19.50
CA ALA A 560 -10.94 20.24 19.00
C ALA A 560 -11.20 20.27 17.48
N ILE A 561 -12.04 21.20 17.02
CA ILE A 561 -12.21 21.57 15.61
C ILE A 561 -11.71 22.99 15.42
N LEU A 562 -10.74 23.14 14.52
CA LEU A 562 -10.16 24.42 14.17
C LEU A 562 -10.68 24.86 12.80
N ILE A 563 -11.67 25.76 12.81
CA ILE A 563 -12.34 26.29 11.61
C ILE A 563 -11.46 27.24 10.77
N PRO A 564 -10.77 28.25 11.34
CA PRO A 564 -10.18 29.33 10.55
C PRO A 564 -9.04 28.87 9.64
N GLY A 565 -8.91 29.54 8.50
CA GLY A 565 -7.65 29.65 7.76
C GLY A 565 -6.76 30.77 8.31
N GLY A 566 -5.62 31.02 7.66
CA GLY A 566 -4.47 31.79 8.12
C GLY A 566 -3.29 30.95 8.62
N PHE A 567 -3.20 29.66 8.29
CA PHE A 567 -2.12 28.75 8.71
C PHE A 567 -1.14 28.43 7.56
N GLY A 568 -0.83 27.16 7.27
CA GLY A 568 0.17 26.75 6.29
C GLY A 568 -0.05 27.19 4.83
N GLU A 569 -1.26 27.66 4.51
CA GLU A 569 -1.65 28.25 3.23
C GLU A 569 -1.07 29.65 2.99
N THR A 570 -0.67 30.38 4.05
CA THR A 570 0.02 31.67 3.91
C THR A 570 1.46 31.56 4.39
N GLU A 571 2.35 32.34 3.78
CA GLU A 571 3.77 32.36 4.19
C GLU A 571 3.94 32.77 5.66
N THR A 572 3.15 33.74 6.13
CA THR A 572 3.15 34.22 7.53
C THR A 572 2.48 33.26 8.52
N GLY A 573 1.64 32.33 8.04
CA GLY A 573 0.94 31.35 8.87
C GLY A 573 1.66 30.00 9.01
N ARG A 574 2.68 29.71 8.19
CA ARG A 574 3.46 28.46 8.25
C ARG A 574 4.16 28.25 9.60
N GLU A 575 4.82 29.29 10.11
CA GLU A 575 5.50 29.22 11.41
C GLU A 575 4.50 28.96 12.54
N LEU A 576 3.34 29.60 12.50
CA LEU A 576 2.25 29.39 13.45
C LEU A 576 1.70 27.96 13.39
N GLU A 577 1.49 27.42 12.18
CA GLU A 577 1.05 26.03 12.01
C GLU A 577 2.09 25.05 12.54
N GLN A 578 3.38 25.26 12.23
CA GLN A 578 4.46 24.40 12.69
C GLN A 578 4.58 24.39 14.22
N GLU A 579 4.52 25.57 14.86
CA GLU A 579 4.53 25.68 16.32
C GLU A 579 3.33 24.97 16.94
N LEU A 580 2.13 25.12 16.34
CA LEU A 580 0.92 24.48 16.80
C LEU A 580 0.98 22.96 16.66
N ARG A 581 1.44 22.45 15.52
CA ARG A 581 1.69 21.02 15.27
C ARG A 581 2.62 20.44 16.32
N GLN A 582 3.72 21.13 16.60
CA GLN A 582 4.69 20.66 17.60
C GLN A 582 4.06 20.59 19.00
N ASN A 583 3.23 21.56 19.37
CA ASN A 583 2.52 21.55 20.65
C ASN A 583 1.52 20.39 20.75
N ILE A 584 0.72 20.16 19.71
CA ILE A 584 -0.24 19.05 19.65
C ILE A 584 0.49 17.70 19.68
N SER A 585 1.51 17.54 18.83
CA SER A 585 2.36 16.36 18.77
C SER A 585 3.00 16.03 20.13
N ASN A 586 3.51 17.03 20.85
CA ASN A 586 4.05 16.82 22.20
C ASN A 586 2.97 16.35 23.18
N SER A 587 1.74 16.85 23.07
CA SER A 587 0.64 16.40 23.94
C SER A 587 0.27 14.93 23.74
N HIS A 588 0.48 14.35 22.54
CA HIS A 588 0.22 12.92 22.30
C HIS A 588 1.18 11.98 23.04
N LYS A 589 2.30 12.50 23.55
CA LYS A 589 3.25 11.72 24.36
C LYS A 589 2.79 11.55 25.80
N GLU A 590 1.79 12.32 26.24
CA GLU A 590 1.22 12.20 27.57
C GLU A 590 0.45 10.87 27.73
N PRO A 591 0.37 10.30 28.95
CA PRO A 591 -0.32 9.01 29.17
C PRO A 591 -1.79 8.99 28.77
N ASP A 592 -2.45 10.15 28.77
CA ASP A 592 -3.84 10.29 28.33
C ASP A 592 -3.96 10.50 26.81
N GLY A 593 -2.85 10.54 26.07
CA GLY A 593 -2.79 10.69 24.62
C GLY A 593 -3.06 12.10 24.08
N GLY A 594 -3.18 13.12 24.95
CA GLY A 594 -3.36 14.52 24.54
C GLY A 594 -4.71 14.82 23.87
N THR A 595 -4.92 16.09 23.50
CA THR A 595 -6.13 16.52 22.75
C THR A 595 -5.94 16.22 21.27
N VAL A 596 -6.94 15.60 20.62
CA VAL A 596 -6.93 15.39 19.16
C VAL A 596 -7.57 16.56 18.42
N VAL A 597 -7.02 16.98 17.28
CA VAL A 597 -7.42 18.20 16.59
C VAL A 597 -7.80 17.93 15.13
N ASN A 598 -9.03 18.26 14.77
CA ASN A 598 -9.48 18.30 13.39
C ASN A 598 -9.28 19.69 12.78
N GLY A 599 -8.81 19.73 11.53
CA GLY A 599 -8.84 20.93 10.72
C GLY A 599 -7.55 21.75 10.76
N GLY A 600 -7.73 23.04 11.02
CA GLY A 600 -7.02 24.11 10.30
C GLY A 600 -7.71 24.29 8.96
N ASN A 601 -8.27 25.47 8.68
CA ASN A 601 -8.98 25.77 7.44
C ASN A 601 -9.99 24.68 7.04
N CYS A 602 -10.97 24.39 7.90
CA CYS A 602 -11.96 23.34 7.66
C CYS A 602 -13.39 23.87 7.76
N LEU A 603 -14.34 23.18 7.11
CA LEU A 603 -15.77 23.51 7.19
C LEU A 603 -16.38 23.17 8.56
N GLY A 604 -15.83 22.15 9.24
CA GLY A 604 -16.44 21.49 10.39
C GLY A 604 -16.86 20.06 10.05
N ILE A 605 -17.78 19.51 10.85
CA ILE A 605 -18.23 18.12 10.80
C ILE A 605 -19.75 18.06 10.91
N LEU A 606 -20.35 17.23 10.07
CA LEU A 606 -21.70 16.70 10.25
C LEU A 606 -21.58 15.26 10.74
N SER A 607 -22.18 14.95 11.89
CA SER A 607 -22.30 13.60 12.43
C SER A 607 -23.77 13.29 12.75
N PRO A 608 -24.12 12.06 13.15
CA PRO A 608 -25.46 11.75 13.63
C PRO A 608 -25.90 12.53 14.87
N TYR A 609 -24.97 13.17 15.59
CA TYR A 609 -25.23 13.90 16.83
C TYR A 609 -25.31 15.40 16.61
N TYR A 610 -24.50 15.95 15.72
CA TYR A 610 -24.40 17.40 15.58
C TYR A 610 -23.93 17.84 14.20
N ASN A 611 -24.12 19.14 13.94
CA ASN A 611 -23.63 19.82 12.76
C ASN A 611 -22.82 21.06 13.17
N SER A 612 -21.51 21.05 12.91
CA SER A 612 -20.64 22.22 13.11
C SER A 612 -20.25 22.94 11.82
N PHE A 613 -20.97 22.71 10.72
CA PHE A 613 -20.78 23.53 9.53
C PHE A 613 -21.21 24.98 9.82
N PHE A 614 -20.44 25.94 9.31
CA PHE A 614 -20.83 27.35 9.32
C PHE A 614 -21.72 27.74 8.13
N ILE A 615 -22.57 26.82 7.67
CA ILE A 615 -23.55 27.04 6.59
C ILE A 615 -24.95 26.98 7.19
N ALA A 616 -25.75 28.00 6.94
CA ALA A 616 -27.12 28.05 7.44
C ALA A 616 -28.02 27.03 6.71
N LYS A 617 -28.98 26.45 7.44
CA LYS A 617 -29.90 25.41 6.94
C LYS A 617 -30.62 25.77 5.63
N TYR A 618 -31.00 27.02 5.43
CA TYR A 618 -31.69 27.46 4.21
C TYR A 618 -30.77 27.49 2.97
N LYS A 619 -29.45 27.48 3.15
CA LYS A 619 -28.45 27.38 2.06
C LYS A 619 -28.03 25.94 1.79
N LEU A 620 -28.04 25.08 2.81
CA LEU A 620 -27.74 23.66 2.68
C LEU A 620 -28.76 22.83 3.49
N PRO A 621 -29.94 22.56 2.91
CA PRO A 621 -30.95 21.77 3.60
C PRO A 621 -30.50 20.31 3.70
N LEU A 622 -30.41 19.80 4.93
CA LEU A 622 -30.13 18.39 5.21
C LEU A 622 -31.45 17.61 5.16
N VAL A 623 -31.84 17.16 3.96
CA VAL A 623 -33.07 16.40 3.73
C VAL A 623 -32.85 14.94 4.10
N GLU A 624 -33.64 14.43 5.04
CA GLU A 624 -33.57 13.03 5.46
C GLU A 624 -33.95 12.06 4.31
N THR A 625 -33.30 10.91 4.32
CA THR A 625 -33.46 9.84 3.32
C THR A 625 -33.18 8.49 3.97
N LYS A 626 -33.65 7.41 3.34
CA LYS A 626 -33.35 6.04 3.77
C LYS A 626 -31.87 5.65 3.59
N PHE A 627 -31.13 6.36 2.74
CA PHE A 627 -29.70 6.12 2.51
C PHE A 627 -28.84 7.03 3.38
N ARG A 628 -28.52 6.52 4.58
CA ARG A 628 -27.64 7.13 5.60
C ARG A 628 -26.39 6.29 5.86
N ASN A 629 -25.88 5.56 4.86
CA ASN A 629 -24.78 4.59 5.00
C ASN A 629 -23.43 5.09 4.46
N LEU A 630 -23.33 6.39 4.17
CA LEU A 630 -22.15 7.04 3.57
C LEU A 630 -21.36 7.83 4.62
N ALA A 631 -20.05 7.64 4.67
CA ALA A 631 -19.11 8.56 5.30
C ALA A 631 -18.35 9.34 4.23
N SER A 632 -18.63 10.63 4.11
CA SER A 632 -17.92 11.55 3.21
C SER A 632 -16.80 12.25 3.96
N ILE A 633 -15.55 12.02 3.57
CA ILE A 633 -14.38 12.65 4.20
C ILE A 633 -13.66 13.46 3.13
N SER A 634 -13.48 14.75 3.36
CA SER A 634 -12.97 15.67 2.35
C SER A 634 -11.95 16.64 2.92
N GLN A 635 -10.82 16.79 2.23
CA GLN A 635 -9.88 17.87 2.51
C GLN A 635 -10.48 19.24 2.18
N SER A 636 -11.24 19.32 1.08
CA SER A 636 -11.93 20.55 0.66
C SER A 636 -13.34 20.65 1.27
N GLY A 637 -13.55 21.64 2.13
CA GLY A 637 -14.88 21.93 2.69
C GLY A 637 -15.91 22.34 1.63
N ALA A 638 -15.50 23.13 0.63
CA ALA A 638 -16.38 23.58 -0.44
C ALA A 638 -16.87 22.41 -1.32
N TYR A 639 -15.98 21.46 -1.64
CA TYR A 639 -16.39 20.25 -2.34
C TYR A 639 -17.38 19.42 -1.51
N LEU A 640 -17.16 19.30 -0.21
CA LEU A 640 -18.06 18.55 0.68
C LEU A 640 -19.49 19.13 0.68
N VAL A 641 -19.63 20.47 0.71
CA VAL A 641 -20.93 21.15 0.55
C VAL A 641 -21.56 20.83 -0.80
N SER A 642 -20.77 20.91 -1.88
CA SER A 642 -21.25 20.60 -3.24
C SER A 642 -21.73 19.15 -3.35
N GLN A 643 -20.99 18.18 -2.79
CA GLN A 643 -21.40 16.79 -2.77
C GLN A 643 -22.73 16.59 -2.03
N ILE A 644 -22.88 17.15 -0.81
CA ILE A 644 -24.12 17.03 -0.04
C ILE A 644 -25.30 17.66 -0.80
N SER A 645 -25.09 18.81 -1.43
CA SER A 645 -26.11 19.47 -2.24
C SER A 645 -26.52 18.64 -3.46
N ASN A 646 -25.56 18.04 -4.17
CA ASN A 646 -25.81 17.22 -5.36
C ASN A 646 -26.48 15.87 -5.04
N LEU A 647 -26.36 15.39 -3.80
CA LEU A 647 -26.98 14.15 -3.32
C LEU A 647 -28.27 14.39 -2.54
N GLN A 648 -28.73 15.64 -2.44
CA GLN A 648 -29.89 16.01 -1.62
C GLN A 648 -31.14 15.18 -1.97
N GLY A 649 -31.83 14.69 -0.94
CA GLY A 649 -33.01 13.85 -1.09
C GLY A 649 -32.72 12.41 -1.56
N GLN A 650 -31.51 12.13 -2.01
CA GLN A 650 -31.07 10.81 -2.45
C GLN A 650 -30.26 10.12 -1.37
N ILE A 651 -29.15 10.73 -0.97
CA ILE A 651 -28.21 10.23 0.04
C ILE A 651 -27.86 11.40 0.96
N LEU A 652 -28.03 11.20 2.27
CA LEU A 652 -27.55 12.13 3.28
C LEU A 652 -26.42 11.42 4.03
N PRO A 653 -25.16 11.89 3.90
CA PRO A 653 -24.06 11.25 4.60
C PRO A 653 -24.36 11.10 6.09
N ARG A 654 -24.01 9.94 6.66
CA ARG A 654 -24.01 9.74 8.10
C ARG A 654 -22.98 10.63 8.77
N PHE A 655 -21.81 10.65 8.16
CA PHE A 655 -20.69 11.51 8.51
C PHE A 655 -20.32 12.32 7.29
N ALA A 656 -20.17 13.63 7.45
CA ALA A 656 -19.49 14.48 6.49
C ALA A 656 -18.40 15.28 7.22
N ILE A 657 -17.14 14.92 6.98
CA ILE A 657 -15.99 15.37 7.77
C ILE A 657 -15.08 16.20 6.87
N SER A 658 -14.94 17.50 7.18
CA SER A 658 -13.93 18.34 6.56
C SER A 658 -12.65 18.32 7.39
N ILE A 659 -11.59 17.72 6.83
CA ILE A 659 -10.30 17.54 7.52
C ILE A 659 -9.33 18.72 7.34
N GLY A 660 -9.60 19.60 6.37
CA GLY A 660 -8.83 20.82 6.12
C GLY A 660 -7.33 20.56 5.95
N ASN A 661 -6.51 21.37 6.63
CA ASN A 661 -5.06 21.27 6.58
C ASN A 661 -4.52 19.99 7.23
N GLN A 662 -5.32 19.17 7.92
CA GLN A 662 -4.81 18.01 8.68
C GLN A 662 -3.66 18.45 9.61
N ILE A 663 -3.94 19.44 10.48
CA ILE A 663 -2.96 19.95 11.46
C ILE A 663 -2.56 18.87 12.46
N ASP A 664 -3.48 17.97 12.78
CA ASP A 664 -3.20 16.78 13.59
C ASP A 664 -3.88 15.56 12.95
N LEU A 665 -5.19 15.41 13.11
CA LEU A 665 -5.93 14.27 12.57
C LEU A 665 -5.86 14.22 11.04
N THR A 666 -5.60 13.02 10.51
CA THR A 666 -5.52 12.74 9.07
C THR A 666 -6.65 11.84 8.60
N ILE A 667 -6.76 11.67 7.28
CA ILE A 667 -7.73 10.74 6.68
C ILE A 667 -7.56 9.30 7.22
N GLY A 668 -6.31 8.85 7.42
CA GLY A 668 -6.02 7.53 7.99
C GLY A 668 -6.64 7.32 9.38
N ASP A 669 -6.64 8.35 10.24
CA ASP A 669 -7.24 8.27 11.58
C ASP A 669 -8.76 8.08 11.54
N TYR A 670 -9.44 8.80 10.63
CA TYR A 670 -10.89 8.71 10.48
C TYR A 670 -11.33 7.36 9.93
N LEU A 671 -10.59 6.81 8.96
CA LEU A 671 -10.85 5.46 8.46
C LEU A 671 -10.64 4.43 9.57
N GLU A 672 -9.57 4.55 10.34
CA GLU A 672 -9.26 3.61 11.41
C GLU A 672 -10.35 3.58 12.47
N PHE A 673 -10.90 4.74 12.82
CA PHE A 673 -12.02 4.83 13.75
C PHE A 673 -13.34 4.31 13.16
N LEU A 674 -13.67 4.69 11.92
CA LEU A 674 -14.96 4.38 11.29
C LEU A 674 -15.04 2.98 10.67
N LYS A 675 -13.91 2.26 10.49
CA LYS A 675 -13.92 0.92 9.88
C LYS A 675 -14.86 -0.05 10.59
N GLN A 676 -15.01 0.09 11.92
CA GLN A 676 -15.86 -0.77 12.74
C GLN A 676 -17.33 -0.31 12.82
N ASP A 677 -17.68 0.89 12.33
CA ASP A 677 -19.06 1.39 12.38
C ASP A 677 -19.95 0.59 11.39
N GLN A 678 -20.87 -0.22 11.92
CA GLN A 678 -21.78 -1.08 11.16
C GLN A 678 -22.83 -0.31 10.35
N SER A 679 -22.99 0.99 10.60
CA SER A 679 -23.91 1.84 9.87
C SER A 679 -23.26 2.57 8.70
N VAL A 680 -21.96 2.38 8.47
CA VAL A 680 -21.22 2.91 7.32
C VAL A 680 -20.82 1.75 6.41
N ASP A 681 -21.40 1.73 5.22
CA ASP A 681 -21.06 0.75 4.17
C ASP A 681 -20.08 1.33 3.14
N VAL A 682 -20.06 2.66 2.99
CA VAL A 682 -19.37 3.36 1.92
C VAL A 682 -18.59 4.55 2.46
N PHE A 683 -17.35 4.69 2.02
CA PHE A 683 -16.50 5.84 2.25
C PHE A 683 -16.30 6.60 0.93
N SER A 684 -16.59 7.90 0.92
CA SER A 684 -16.33 8.81 -0.20
C SER A 684 -15.25 9.79 0.19
N ILE A 685 -14.09 9.72 -0.45
CA ILE A 685 -12.88 10.42 -0.02
C ILE A 685 -12.41 11.39 -1.11
N TYR A 686 -12.36 12.68 -0.79
CA TYR A 686 -11.72 13.71 -1.62
C TYR A 686 -10.44 14.18 -0.94
N LEU A 687 -9.30 13.99 -1.60
CA LEU A 687 -8.00 14.32 -1.04
C LEU A 687 -7.13 15.08 -2.03
N GLU A 688 -6.42 16.09 -1.54
CA GLU A 688 -5.41 16.86 -2.29
C GLU A 688 -4.01 16.29 -2.04
N GLY A 689 -3.72 15.82 -0.83
CA GLY A 689 -2.47 15.16 -0.50
C GLY A 689 -2.51 14.46 0.85
N PHE A 690 -1.64 13.47 1.02
CA PHE A 690 -1.43 12.82 2.31
C PHE A 690 -0.42 13.60 3.15
N ARG A 691 -0.47 13.40 4.47
CA ARG A 691 0.62 13.78 5.37
C ARG A 691 1.73 12.70 5.31
N PRO A 692 2.99 13.05 5.64
CA PRO A 692 4.08 12.07 5.67
C PRO A 692 3.68 10.80 6.45
N GLY A 693 3.86 9.64 5.84
CA GLY A 693 3.52 8.33 6.45
C GLY A 693 2.03 7.98 6.51
N ASP A 694 1.11 8.91 6.27
CA ASP A 694 -0.33 8.67 6.38
C ASP A 694 -0.89 7.87 5.20
N GLY A 695 -0.29 7.94 4.01
CA GLY A 695 -0.74 7.13 2.86
C GLY A 695 -0.53 5.64 3.07
N ARG A 696 0.54 5.23 3.77
CA ARG A 696 0.74 3.83 4.16
C ARG A 696 -0.31 3.38 5.18
N LYS A 697 -0.53 4.17 6.24
CA LYS A 697 -1.61 3.91 7.20
C LYS A 697 -2.97 3.80 6.52
N PHE A 698 -3.25 4.69 5.56
CA PHE A 698 -4.47 4.65 4.75
C PHE A 698 -4.58 3.33 3.99
N LEU A 699 -3.53 2.87 3.31
CA LEU A 699 -3.55 1.61 2.55
C LEU A 699 -3.88 0.41 3.44
N GLU A 700 -3.25 0.34 4.61
CA GLU A 700 -3.46 -0.71 5.61
C GLU A 700 -4.93 -0.77 6.05
N THR A 701 -5.46 0.36 6.53
CA THR A 701 -6.85 0.46 6.97
C THR A 701 -7.84 0.26 5.80
N ALA A 702 -7.53 0.76 4.61
CA ALA A 702 -8.38 0.62 3.43
C ALA A 702 -8.54 -0.85 3.01
N GLN A 703 -7.46 -1.64 3.07
CA GLN A 703 -7.51 -3.06 2.78
C GLN A 703 -8.44 -3.80 3.76
N GLU A 704 -8.37 -3.48 5.06
CA GLU A 704 -9.27 -4.05 6.06
C GLU A 704 -10.74 -3.71 5.80
N ILE A 705 -11.02 -2.43 5.49
CA ILE A 705 -12.36 -1.96 5.15
C ILE A 705 -12.90 -2.71 3.92
N VAL A 706 -12.11 -2.81 2.85
CA VAL A 706 -12.53 -3.50 1.61
C VAL A 706 -12.75 -5.00 1.87
N ASN A 707 -11.88 -5.65 2.64
CA ASN A 707 -12.02 -7.06 3.02
C ASN A 707 -13.27 -7.33 3.86
N SER A 708 -13.76 -6.34 4.61
CA SER A 708 -15.04 -6.43 5.33
C SER A 708 -16.29 -6.33 4.43
N GLY A 709 -16.10 -6.09 3.13
CA GLY A 709 -17.18 -5.93 2.13
C GLY A 709 -17.59 -4.47 1.87
N LYS A 710 -17.15 -3.53 2.72
CA LYS A 710 -17.39 -2.09 2.58
C LYS A 710 -16.65 -1.51 1.36
N LYS A 711 -17.10 -0.35 0.88
CA LYS A 711 -16.57 0.28 -0.34
C LYS A 711 -15.86 1.59 -0.03
N ILE A 712 -14.73 1.84 -0.68
CA ILE A 712 -14.02 3.12 -0.63
C ILE A 712 -13.94 3.68 -2.04
N ILE A 713 -14.51 4.87 -2.24
CA ILE A 713 -14.47 5.63 -3.48
C ILE A 713 -13.58 6.84 -3.23
N PHE A 714 -12.55 7.02 -4.06
CA PHE A 714 -11.48 7.98 -3.82
C PHE A 714 -11.31 8.92 -5.02
N PHE A 715 -11.18 10.22 -4.76
CA PHE A 715 -10.83 11.21 -5.75
C PHE A 715 -9.59 11.99 -5.32
N LYS A 716 -8.54 11.94 -6.14
CA LYS A 716 -7.31 12.73 -5.97
C LYS A 716 -7.40 14.02 -6.77
N ALA A 717 -7.34 15.16 -6.09
CA ALA A 717 -7.08 16.45 -6.73
C ALA A 717 -5.58 16.61 -7.03
N GLY A 718 -5.21 17.47 -7.99
CA GLY A 718 -3.80 17.69 -8.35
C GLY A 718 -3.09 16.46 -8.93
N ARG A 719 -3.65 15.88 -9.99
CA ARG A 719 -3.13 14.65 -10.65
C ARG A 719 -2.06 14.93 -11.71
N THR A 720 -1.93 16.18 -12.12
CA THR A 720 -0.94 16.65 -13.09
C THR A 720 -0.01 17.64 -12.40
N LEU A 721 1.19 17.87 -12.92
CA LEU A 721 2.12 18.86 -12.35
C LEU A 721 1.49 20.26 -12.19
N LEU A 722 0.66 20.69 -13.15
CA LEU A 722 -0.06 21.96 -13.04
C LEU A 722 -1.16 21.92 -11.99
N GLY A 723 -1.94 20.83 -11.93
CA GLY A 723 -2.99 20.66 -10.93
C GLY A 723 -2.41 20.53 -9.52
N GLU A 724 -1.25 19.89 -9.38
CA GLU A 724 -0.51 19.77 -8.14
C GLU A 724 -0.08 21.15 -7.63
N LYS A 725 0.54 21.98 -8.49
CA LYS A 725 0.89 23.37 -8.14
C LYS A 725 -0.33 24.18 -7.70
N ALA A 726 -1.48 24.00 -8.37
CA ALA A 726 -2.73 24.66 -8.00
C ALA A 726 -3.32 24.15 -6.67
N ALA A 727 -3.21 22.85 -6.38
CA ALA A 727 -3.62 22.30 -5.09
C ALA A 727 -2.69 22.79 -3.96
N PHE A 728 -1.39 22.89 -4.22
CA PHE A 728 -0.40 23.34 -3.24
C PHE A 728 -0.59 24.82 -2.83
N SER A 729 -1.11 25.68 -3.72
CA SER A 729 -1.49 27.04 -3.34
C SER A 729 -2.66 27.11 -2.35
N HIS A 730 -3.35 25.99 -2.10
CA HIS A 730 -4.47 25.90 -1.17
C HIS A 730 -4.17 25.05 0.08
N THR A 731 -3.23 24.09 0.02
CA THR A 731 -2.88 23.22 1.17
C THR A 731 -1.39 22.84 1.22
N ALA A 732 -0.78 22.85 2.41
CA ALA A 732 0.63 22.48 2.64
C ALA A 732 0.88 20.96 2.73
N ALA A 733 0.22 20.16 1.89
CA ALA A 733 0.30 18.69 1.89
C ALA A 733 1.38 18.17 0.91
N ILE A 734 1.87 16.94 1.15
CA ILE A 734 2.82 16.31 0.22
C ILE A 734 2.04 15.66 -0.92
N ALA A 735 2.42 16.00 -2.15
CA ALA A 735 1.93 15.33 -3.34
C ALA A 735 2.88 14.19 -3.73
N GLY A 736 2.41 12.95 -3.57
CA GLY A 736 3.04 11.78 -4.18
C GLY A 736 2.66 11.67 -5.66
N GLU A 737 3.38 10.83 -6.39
CA GLU A 737 3.12 10.64 -7.83
C GLU A 737 1.72 10.01 -8.03
N TYR A 738 0.88 10.61 -8.87
CA TYR A 738 -0.51 10.13 -9.04
C TYR A 738 -0.58 8.68 -9.53
N ARG A 739 0.35 8.25 -10.40
CA ARG A 739 0.43 6.87 -10.88
C ARG A 739 0.67 5.88 -9.74
N VAL A 740 1.63 6.20 -8.87
CA VAL A 740 1.94 5.43 -7.65
C VAL A 740 0.71 5.34 -6.75
N LEU A 741 0.07 6.48 -6.44
CA LEU A 741 -1.13 6.51 -5.60
C LEU A 741 -2.27 5.68 -6.21
N LYS A 742 -2.56 5.85 -7.50
CA LYS A 742 -3.62 5.12 -8.19
C LYS A 742 -3.36 3.61 -8.15
N ALA A 743 -2.14 3.18 -8.46
CA ALA A 743 -1.77 1.76 -8.44
C ALA A 743 -1.90 1.16 -7.03
N ALA A 744 -1.34 1.84 -6.03
CA ALA A 744 -1.39 1.39 -4.64
C ALA A 744 -2.82 1.30 -4.08
N LEU A 745 -3.66 2.31 -4.34
CA LEU A 745 -5.06 2.29 -3.90
C LEU A 745 -5.87 1.21 -4.62
N SER A 746 -5.66 1.03 -5.92
CA SER A 746 -6.38 0.01 -6.70
C SER A 746 -5.99 -1.41 -6.26
N GLN A 747 -4.73 -1.63 -5.87
CA GLN A 747 -4.23 -2.91 -5.34
C GLN A 747 -5.00 -3.39 -4.12
N VAL A 748 -5.49 -2.46 -3.27
CA VAL A 748 -6.28 -2.78 -2.07
C VAL A 748 -7.79 -2.66 -2.30
N GLY A 749 -8.23 -2.55 -3.56
CA GLY A 749 -9.64 -2.54 -3.97
C GLY A 749 -10.36 -1.19 -3.84
N VAL A 750 -9.64 -0.09 -3.61
CA VAL A 750 -10.22 1.27 -3.59
C VAL A 750 -10.55 1.73 -5.02
N LYS A 751 -11.73 2.32 -5.22
CA LYS A 751 -12.16 2.84 -6.52
C LYS A 751 -11.66 4.25 -6.74
N VAL A 752 -10.61 4.42 -7.54
CA VAL A 752 -9.99 5.73 -7.79
C VAL A 752 -10.63 6.43 -8.99
N CYS A 753 -11.45 7.44 -8.72
CA CYS A 753 -12.17 8.22 -9.73
C CYS A 753 -11.29 9.31 -10.35
N GLN A 754 -11.52 9.58 -11.64
CA GLN A 754 -10.77 10.56 -12.42
C GLN A 754 -11.56 11.85 -12.71
N THR A 755 -12.88 11.83 -12.57
CA THR A 755 -13.74 13.00 -12.82
C THR A 755 -14.66 13.19 -11.63
N LEU A 756 -15.04 14.43 -11.34
CA LEU A 756 -15.98 14.74 -10.26
C LEU A 756 -17.39 14.14 -10.52
N PRO A 757 -17.94 14.20 -11.76
CA PRO A 757 -19.18 13.50 -12.06
C PRO A 757 -19.09 11.99 -11.80
N GLY A 758 -18.03 11.34 -12.30
CA GLY A 758 -17.80 9.91 -12.08
C GLY A 758 -17.61 9.56 -10.59
N PHE A 759 -17.04 10.47 -9.80
CA PHE A 759 -16.92 10.29 -8.35
C PHE A 759 -18.28 10.28 -7.65
N ILE A 760 -19.17 11.20 -8.00
CA ILE A 760 -20.55 11.20 -7.48
C ILE A 760 -21.32 9.96 -7.95
N ASP A 761 -21.18 9.61 -9.23
CA ASP A 761 -21.88 8.46 -9.83
C ASP A 761 -21.52 7.15 -9.15
N VAL A 762 -20.22 6.88 -8.97
CA VAL A 762 -19.74 5.66 -8.31
C VAL A 762 -20.10 5.67 -6.81
N THR A 763 -20.11 6.84 -6.16
CA THR A 763 -20.60 6.97 -4.79
C THR A 763 -22.07 6.59 -4.67
N LYS A 764 -22.91 7.00 -5.64
CA LYS A 764 -24.34 6.63 -5.69
C LYS A 764 -24.54 5.14 -5.91
N LEU A 765 -23.82 4.54 -6.86
CA LEU A 765 -23.82 3.08 -7.08
C LEU A 765 -23.49 2.35 -5.77
N ALA A 766 -22.39 2.73 -5.12
CA ALA A 766 -21.95 2.10 -3.89
C ALA A 766 -22.97 2.22 -2.75
N ALA A 767 -23.56 3.40 -2.56
CA ALA A 767 -24.51 3.65 -1.46
C ALA A 767 -25.84 2.92 -1.67
N PHE A 768 -26.39 2.96 -2.89
CA PHE A 768 -27.67 2.32 -3.21
C PHE A 768 -27.57 0.80 -3.27
N TRP A 769 -26.43 0.27 -3.71
CA TRP A 769 -26.22 -1.17 -3.85
C TRP A 769 -25.49 -1.82 -2.68
N SER A 770 -25.27 -1.12 -1.55
CA SER A 770 -24.53 -1.69 -0.42
C SER A 770 -25.12 -3.00 0.12
N LYS A 771 -26.44 -3.19 -0.04
CA LYS A 771 -27.18 -4.39 0.38
C LYS A 771 -27.52 -5.33 -0.78
N LYS A 772 -27.04 -5.06 -2.01
CA LYS A 772 -27.26 -5.90 -3.19
C LYS A 772 -26.16 -6.94 -3.34
N LYS A 773 -26.45 -8.04 -4.02
CA LYS A 773 -25.48 -9.10 -4.32
C LYS A 773 -24.87 -8.89 -5.71
N LEU A 774 -23.62 -8.44 -5.73
CA LEU A 774 -22.83 -8.31 -6.95
C LEU A 774 -22.13 -9.65 -7.23
N ALA A 775 -22.56 -10.35 -8.28
CA ALA A 775 -22.06 -11.69 -8.63
C ALA A 775 -20.95 -11.69 -9.70
N GLY A 776 -20.73 -10.56 -10.38
CA GLY A 776 -19.76 -10.45 -11.47
C GLY A 776 -20.00 -9.23 -12.36
N ASN A 777 -19.54 -9.33 -13.61
CA ASN A 777 -19.54 -8.24 -14.59
C ASN A 777 -20.31 -8.58 -15.89
N ARG A 778 -21.21 -9.57 -15.86
CA ARG A 778 -22.07 -9.95 -16.98
C ARG A 778 -23.35 -9.12 -16.94
N LEU A 779 -23.55 -8.26 -17.94
CA LEU A 779 -24.66 -7.32 -17.98
C LEU A 779 -25.84 -7.91 -18.76
N GLY A 780 -27.05 -7.72 -18.24
CA GLY A 780 -28.30 -7.83 -18.97
C GLY A 780 -28.76 -6.42 -19.36
N ILE A 781 -28.73 -6.08 -20.64
CA ILE A 781 -29.01 -4.71 -21.10
C ILE A 781 -30.31 -4.69 -21.90
N ILE A 782 -31.20 -3.76 -21.58
CA ILE A 782 -32.46 -3.53 -22.28
C ILE A 782 -32.71 -2.04 -22.50
N SER A 783 -33.11 -1.67 -23.71
CA SER A 783 -33.63 -0.34 -24.06
C SER A 783 -34.80 -0.48 -25.03
N ASN A 784 -35.71 0.49 -25.08
CA ASN A 784 -36.72 0.59 -26.15
C ASN A 784 -36.22 1.41 -27.36
N ALA A 785 -34.94 1.77 -27.39
CA ALA A 785 -34.30 2.50 -28.47
C ALA A 785 -32.98 1.84 -28.89
N GLY A 786 -32.89 1.43 -30.16
CA GLY A 786 -31.71 0.73 -30.69
C GLY A 786 -30.39 1.50 -30.58
N PHE A 787 -30.39 2.84 -30.60
CA PHE A 787 -29.14 3.60 -30.46
C PHE A 787 -28.49 3.40 -29.08
N GLU A 788 -29.28 3.27 -28.01
CA GLU A 788 -28.74 3.02 -26.67
C GLU A 788 -28.14 1.61 -26.57
N CYS A 789 -28.73 0.63 -27.27
CA CYS A 789 -28.18 -0.71 -27.37
C CYS A 789 -26.79 -0.70 -28.03
N THR A 790 -26.64 0.03 -29.15
CA THR A 790 -25.36 0.18 -29.84
C THR A 790 -24.32 0.88 -28.97
N VAL A 791 -24.66 2.04 -28.39
CA VAL A 791 -23.75 2.78 -27.52
C VAL A 791 -23.36 1.95 -26.29
N ALA A 792 -24.28 1.16 -25.74
CA ALA A 792 -23.97 0.27 -24.64
C ALA A 792 -22.94 -0.80 -25.02
N ALA A 793 -23.10 -1.42 -26.19
CA ALA A 793 -22.16 -2.41 -26.69
C ALA A 793 -20.75 -1.83 -26.92
N ASP A 794 -20.66 -0.59 -27.41
CA ASP A 794 -19.38 0.12 -27.63
C ASP A 794 -18.63 0.45 -26.31
N ASN A 795 -19.34 0.49 -25.17
CA ASN A 795 -18.81 0.96 -23.88
C ASN A 795 -18.70 -0.14 -22.80
N LEU A 796 -18.69 -1.42 -23.20
CA LEU A 796 -18.55 -2.55 -22.27
C LEU A 796 -17.18 -2.61 -21.58
N HIS A 797 -16.10 -2.24 -22.27
CA HIS A 797 -14.72 -2.34 -21.79
C HIS A 797 -14.38 -3.70 -21.14
N SER A 798 -14.23 -3.77 -19.81
CA SER A 798 -13.92 -5.01 -19.09
C SER A 798 -15.16 -5.86 -18.77
N MET A 799 -16.35 -5.28 -18.87
CA MET A 799 -17.63 -5.97 -18.68
C MET A 799 -18.01 -6.81 -19.91
N LYS A 800 -18.95 -7.72 -19.74
CA LYS A 800 -19.40 -8.62 -20.82
C LYS A 800 -20.91 -8.61 -20.90
N LEU A 801 -21.47 -8.85 -22.09
CA LEU A 801 -22.89 -9.18 -22.19
C LEU A 801 -23.13 -10.57 -21.64
N ALA A 802 -24.19 -10.73 -20.85
CA ALA A 802 -24.64 -12.02 -20.37
C ALA A 802 -25.05 -12.93 -21.53
N GLN A 803 -24.63 -14.19 -21.47
CA GLN A 803 -25.13 -15.23 -22.38
C GLN A 803 -26.46 -15.76 -21.83
N LEU A 804 -27.56 -15.14 -22.29
CA LEU A 804 -28.90 -15.41 -21.78
C LEU A 804 -29.32 -16.88 -21.99
N SER A 805 -30.02 -17.44 -21.00
CA SER A 805 -30.50 -18.81 -21.08
C SER A 805 -31.59 -18.99 -22.15
N PRO A 806 -31.77 -20.20 -22.71
CA PRO A 806 -32.85 -20.46 -23.65
C PRO A 806 -34.25 -20.14 -23.09
N ALA A 807 -34.44 -20.34 -21.78
CA ALA A 807 -35.69 -20.01 -21.09
C ALA A 807 -35.95 -18.50 -21.09
N THR A 808 -34.94 -17.68 -20.77
CA THR A 808 -35.02 -16.22 -20.79
C THR A 808 -35.26 -15.70 -22.21
N LEU A 809 -34.52 -16.21 -23.20
CA LEU A 809 -34.72 -15.87 -24.61
C LEU A 809 -36.16 -16.20 -25.07
N GLY A 810 -36.70 -17.35 -24.64
CA GLY A 810 -38.09 -17.74 -24.91
C GLY A 810 -39.11 -16.76 -24.31
N LYS A 811 -38.94 -16.36 -23.05
CA LYS A 811 -39.78 -15.34 -22.40
C LYS A 811 -39.70 -14.00 -23.13
N LEU A 812 -38.50 -13.53 -23.45
CA LEU A 812 -38.29 -12.26 -24.16
C LEU A 812 -38.96 -12.26 -25.55
N LYS A 813 -38.87 -13.37 -26.28
CA LYS A 813 -39.52 -13.54 -27.59
C LYS A 813 -41.05 -13.37 -27.53
N GLN A 814 -41.68 -13.82 -26.44
CA GLN A 814 -43.12 -13.70 -26.26
C GLN A 814 -43.55 -12.28 -25.89
N LEU A 815 -42.68 -11.54 -25.20
CA LEU A 815 -42.96 -10.17 -24.76
C LEU A 815 -42.73 -9.13 -25.87
N LEU A 816 -41.76 -9.37 -26.75
CA LEU A 816 -41.45 -8.50 -27.88
C LEU A 816 -42.59 -8.52 -28.93
N PRO A 817 -42.82 -7.40 -29.63
CA PRO A 817 -43.78 -7.36 -30.72
C PRO A 817 -43.39 -8.33 -31.86
N PRO A 818 -44.29 -9.23 -32.29
CA PRO A 818 -43.97 -10.20 -33.33
C PRO A 818 -43.72 -9.50 -34.68
N GLY A 819 -42.65 -9.91 -35.37
CA GLY A 819 -42.33 -9.45 -36.73
C GLY A 819 -41.69 -8.07 -36.84
N ILE A 820 -41.35 -7.42 -35.72
CA ILE A 820 -40.71 -6.10 -35.71
C ILE A 820 -39.20 -6.21 -35.41
N VAL A 821 -38.81 -6.96 -34.38
CA VAL A 821 -37.41 -7.15 -33.97
C VAL A 821 -37.18 -8.61 -33.55
N ASP A 822 -36.09 -9.20 -34.04
CA ASP A 822 -35.62 -10.51 -33.57
C ASP A 822 -34.93 -10.38 -32.21
N VAL A 823 -35.10 -11.39 -31.34
CA VAL A 823 -34.46 -11.40 -30.02
C VAL A 823 -32.94 -11.49 -30.18
N HIS A 824 -32.25 -10.43 -29.80
CA HIS A 824 -30.79 -10.33 -29.69
C HIS A 824 -30.43 -9.60 -28.38
N HIS A 825 -29.15 -9.62 -27.99
CA HIS A 825 -28.68 -8.99 -26.75
C HIS A 825 -27.53 -8.01 -27.07
N PRO A 826 -27.62 -6.70 -26.72
CA PRO A 826 -28.63 -5.99 -25.91
C PRO A 826 -30.07 -6.10 -26.42
N ILE A 827 -31.06 -6.08 -25.52
CA ILE A 827 -32.48 -6.22 -25.87
C ILE A 827 -33.03 -4.88 -26.36
N ASP A 828 -33.40 -4.78 -27.64
CA ASP A 828 -34.22 -3.67 -28.16
C ASP A 828 -35.71 -3.99 -28.03
N ALA A 829 -36.34 -3.40 -27.01
CA ALA A 829 -37.75 -3.54 -26.70
C ALA A 829 -38.67 -2.77 -27.67
N THR A 830 -38.14 -1.92 -28.56
CA THR A 830 -38.88 -1.03 -29.47
C THR A 830 -39.73 0.05 -28.79
N PRO A 831 -39.96 1.21 -29.43
CA PRO A 831 -40.77 2.29 -28.86
C PRO A 831 -42.25 1.98 -28.64
N ILE A 832 -42.76 0.83 -29.10
CA ILE A 832 -44.17 0.46 -28.89
C ILE A 832 -44.40 -0.40 -27.65
N THR A 833 -43.33 -0.81 -26.96
CA THR A 833 -43.43 -1.56 -25.71
C THR A 833 -43.95 -0.66 -24.59
N ASN A 834 -44.95 -1.15 -23.85
CA ASN A 834 -45.54 -0.43 -22.73
C ASN A 834 -44.81 -0.69 -21.41
N SER A 835 -45.13 0.09 -20.37
CA SER A 835 -44.51 -0.02 -19.03
C SER A 835 -44.48 -1.45 -18.48
N GLU A 836 -45.61 -2.16 -18.57
CA GLU A 836 -45.78 -3.51 -18.02
C GLU A 836 -44.86 -4.51 -18.72
N LYS A 837 -44.88 -4.56 -20.06
CA LYS A 837 -44.03 -5.48 -20.82
C LYS A 837 -42.54 -5.15 -20.66
N PHE A 838 -42.18 -3.87 -20.62
CA PHE A 838 -40.79 -3.46 -20.36
C PHE A 838 -40.31 -4.00 -19.00
N ALA A 839 -41.13 -3.83 -17.96
CA ALA A 839 -40.83 -4.36 -16.62
C ALA A 839 -40.75 -5.90 -16.60
N GLN A 840 -41.62 -6.61 -17.31
CA GLN A 840 -41.55 -8.07 -17.42
C GLN A 840 -40.27 -8.55 -18.10
N MET A 841 -39.77 -7.82 -19.10
CA MET A 841 -38.48 -8.13 -19.73
C MET A 841 -37.31 -7.87 -18.77
N VAL A 842 -37.33 -6.76 -18.02
CA VAL A 842 -36.36 -6.47 -16.94
C VAL A 842 -36.37 -7.58 -15.89
N GLN A 843 -37.56 -8.05 -15.48
CA GLN A 843 -37.70 -9.16 -14.54
C GLN A 843 -37.07 -10.45 -15.10
N ALA A 844 -37.28 -10.77 -16.38
CA ALA A 844 -36.67 -11.95 -17.00
C ALA A 844 -35.14 -11.90 -16.95
N LEU A 845 -34.53 -10.72 -17.14
CA LEU A 845 -33.09 -10.52 -16.99
C LEU A 845 -32.63 -10.63 -15.51
N LEU A 846 -33.42 -10.11 -14.58
CA LEU A 846 -33.14 -10.22 -13.14
C LEU A 846 -33.21 -11.67 -12.64
N GLU A 847 -34.06 -12.51 -13.24
CA GLU A 847 -34.20 -13.94 -12.90
C GLU A 847 -33.11 -14.83 -13.52
N ASP A 848 -32.45 -14.40 -14.60
CA ASP A 848 -31.44 -15.21 -15.29
C ASP A 848 -30.11 -15.28 -14.51
N GLN A 849 -29.65 -16.48 -14.17
CA GLN A 849 -28.39 -16.70 -13.45
C GLN A 849 -27.13 -16.32 -14.26
N SER A 850 -27.26 -16.14 -15.58
CA SER A 850 -26.15 -15.65 -16.43
C SER A 850 -25.92 -14.14 -16.31
N VAL A 851 -26.87 -13.40 -15.73
CA VAL A 851 -26.84 -11.93 -15.60
C VAL A 851 -26.43 -11.56 -14.18
N ASP A 852 -25.44 -10.70 -14.03
CA ASP A 852 -24.96 -10.21 -12.73
C ASP A 852 -25.53 -8.82 -12.39
N VAL A 853 -25.73 -7.96 -13.40
CA VAL A 853 -26.29 -6.60 -13.25
C VAL A 853 -27.24 -6.32 -14.42
N VAL A 854 -28.39 -5.70 -14.13
CA VAL A 854 -29.33 -5.26 -15.18
C VAL A 854 -29.21 -3.77 -15.44
N VAL A 855 -29.06 -3.40 -16.71
CA VAL A 855 -29.11 -2.02 -17.22
C VAL A 855 -30.42 -1.83 -17.94
N ALA A 856 -31.36 -1.12 -17.30
CA ALA A 856 -32.66 -0.79 -17.86
C ALA A 856 -32.64 0.65 -18.39
N SER A 857 -32.74 0.82 -19.71
CA SER A 857 -32.63 2.12 -20.37
C SER A 857 -33.93 2.47 -21.11
N PRO A 858 -35.02 2.79 -20.41
CA PRO A 858 -36.25 3.21 -21.06
C PRO A 858 -36.14 4.67 -21.50
N LEU A 859 -36.11 4.90 -22.82
CA LEU A 859 -36.18 6.21 -23.45
C LEU A 859 -37.54 6.87 -23.16
N PRO A 860 -37.59 7.93 -22.31
CA PRO A 860 -38.85 8.41 -21.75
C PRO A 860 -39.86 9.03 -22.72
N PRO A 861 -39.46 9.80 -23.77
CA PRO A 861 -40.37 10.40 -24.76
C PRO A 861 -41.09 9.40 -25.69
N THR A 862 -41.78 8.42 -25.09
CA THR A 862 -42.43 7.30 -25.76
C THR A 862 -43.86 7.18 -25.23
N GLN A 863 -44.85 7.24 -26.11
CA GLN A 863 -46.28 7.32 -25.72
C GLN A 863 -46.79 6.15 -24.86
N THR A 864 -46.16 4.98 -24.96
CA THR A 864 -46.59 3.75 -24.27
C THR A 864 -45.98 3.59 -22.88
N LEU A 865 -45.04 4.46 -22.50
CA LEU A 865 -44.41 4.43 -21.18
C LEU A 865 -45.05 5.47 -20.26
N GLU A 866 -45.59 5.02 -19.13
CA GLU A 866 -46.11 5.90 -18.08
C GLU A 866 -44.97 6.32 -17.15
N ASN A 867 -44.41 7.51 -17.38
CA ASN A 867 -43.18 8.00 -16.75
C ASN A 867 -43.17 9.53 -16.49
N LEU A 868 -44.30 10.23 -16.70
CA LEU A 868 -44.51 11.62 -16.32
C LEU A 868 -45.20 11.79 -14.95
N ALA A 869 -44.77 12.81 -14.20
CA ALA A 869 -45.46 13.23 -12.99
C ALA A 869 -46.86 13.77 -13.32
N PRO A 870 -47.86 13.62 -12.43
CA PRO A 870 -49.22 14.07 -12.71
C PRO A 870 -49.23 15.56 -13.06
N GLY A 871 -49.87 15.90 -14.18
CA GLY A 871 -49.85 17.24 -14.76
C GLY A 871 -50.98 17.46 -15.77
N PRO A 872 -51.19 18.72 -16.20
CA PRO A 872 -52.22 19.04 -17.18
C PRO A 872 -51.86 18.48 -18.57
N GLY A 873 -52.85 17.93 -19.29
CA GLY A 873 -52.70 17.52 -20.69
C GLY A 873 -52.38 16.05 -20.94
N HIS A 874 -52.25 15.23 -19.89
CA HIS A 874 -52.10 13.77 -19.99
C HIS A 874 -52.69 13.08 -18.76
N THR A 875 -52.77 11.75 -18.78
CA THR A 875 -53.31 10.92 -17.68
C THR A 875 -52.25 10.12 -16.94
N GLU A 876 -50.98 10.24 -17.35
CA GLU A 876 -49.84 9.59 -16.70
C GLU A 876 -49.66 10.09 -15.26
N ASP A 877 -49.30 9.15 -14.39
CA ASP A 877 -48.94 9.41 -13.01
C ASP A 877 -47.85 8.43 -12.57
N ILE A 878 -46.60 8.92 -12.43
CA ILE A 878 -45.48 8.10 -11.95
C ILE A 878 -45.72 7.45 -10.58
N TYR A 879 -46.65 7.94 -9.77
CA TYR A 879 -46.96 7.37 -8.45
C TYR A 879 -48.00 6.25 -8.50
N ARG A 880 -48.67 6.05 -9.65
CA ARG A 880 -49.71 5.02 -9.81
C ARG A 880 -49.08 3.62 -9.84
N PRO A 881 -49.70 2.63 -9.15
CA PRO A 881 -49.33 1.22 -9.33
C PRO A 881 -49.44 0.82 -10.81
N GLY A 882 -48.37 0.25 -11.36
CA GLY A 882 -48.28 -0.10 -12.78
C GLY A 882 -47.57 0.93 -13.68
N SER A 883 -47.25 2.12 -13.16
CA SER A 883 -46.35 3.04 -13.85
C SER A 883 -44.96 2.41 -13.99
N LEU A 884 -44.19 2.84 -14.99
CA LEU A 884 -42.85 2.32 -15.23
C LEU A 884 -41.93 2.43 -14.00
N PRO A 885 -41.79 3.60 -13.34
CA PRO A 885 -40.92 3.70 -12.17
C PRO A 885 -41.40 2.82 -11.01
N MET A 886 -42.71 2.70 -10.77
CA MET A 886 -43.22 1.83 -9.70
C MET A 886 -42.90 0.36 -9.96
N HIS A 887 -43.04 -0.12 -11.19
CA HIS A 887 -42.62 -1.47 -11.55
C HIS A 887 -41.12 -1.70 -11.32
N LEU A 888 -40.25 -0.78 -11.76
CA LEU A 888 -38.81 -0.91 -11.54
C LEU A 888 -38.46 -0.89 -10.05
N ILE A 889 -39.15 -0.07 -9.25
CA ILE A 889 -38.99 -0.01 -7.79
C ILE A 889 -39.39 -1.34 -7.14
N GLU A 890 -40.53 -1.91 -7.51
CA GLU A 890 -40.95 -3.24 -7.02
C GLU A 890 -39.93 -4.32 -7.37
N LEU A 891 -39.42 -4.33 -8.60
CA LEU A 891 -38.39 -5.27 -9.04
C LEU A 891 -37.09 -5.09 -8.23
N ASN A 892 -36.66 -3.85 -8.02
CA ASN A 892 -35.52 -3.55 -7.18
C ASN A 892 -35.74 -4.02 -5.73
N GLN A 893 -36.96 -3.97 -5.20
CA GLN A 893 -37.21 -4.46 -3.83
C GLN A 893 -37.27 -5.98 -3.74
N LYS A 894 -37.81 -6.66 -4.76
CA LYS A 894 -37.97 -8.13 -4.80
C LYS A 894 -36.68 -8.89 -5.10
N HIS A 895 -35.72 -8.27 -5.80
CA HIS A 895 -34.50 -8.93 -6.25
C HIS A 895 -33.24 -8.40 -5.55
N ASP A 896 -32.38 -9.32 -5.10
CA ASP A 896 -31.05 -8.99 -4.57
C ASP A 896 -30.05 -8.55 -5.67
N LYS A 897 -30.35 -8.87 -6.93
CA LYS A 897 -29.51 -8.52 -8.09
C LYS A 897 -29.60 -7.00 -8.36
N PRO A 898 -28.47 -6.31 -8.59
CA PRO A 898 -28.47 -4.89 -8.90
C PRO A 898 -29.18 -4.55 -10.21
N ILE A 899 -29.95 -3.47 -10.18
CA ILE A 899 -30.53 -2.80 -11.35
C ILE A 899 -30.09 -1.34 -11.36
N LEU A 900 -29.71 -0.83 -12.52
CA LEU A 900 -29.55 0.61 -12.77
C LEU A 900 -30.49 1.05 -13.90
N ALA A 901 -30.92 2.30 -13.84
CA ALA A 901 -31.76 2.92 -14.84
C ALA A 901 -31.00 3.97 -15.65
N CYS A 902 -31.29 4.08 -16.94
CA CYS A 902 -30.88 5.21 -17.78
C CYS A 902 -32.13 5.89 -18.35
N ILE A 903 -32.37 7.13 -17.92
CA ILE A 903 -33.49 7.98 -18.26
C ILE A 903 -32.95 9.13 -19.09
N ASP A 904 -32.65 8.84 -20.37
CA ASP A 904 -32.11 9.80 -21.33
C ASP A 904 -33.20 10.78 -21.80
N ALA A 905 -33.48 11.78 -20.96
CA ALA A 905 -34.43 12.83 -21.24
C ALA A 905 -34.14 14.13 -20.49
N GLY A 906 -34.82 15.20 -20.88
CA GLY A 906 -34.70 16.53 -20.29
C GLY A 906 -35.41 16.72 -18.93
N PRO A 907 -35.45 17.97 -18.43
CA PRO A 907 -35.95 18.30 -17.08
C PRO A 907 -37.39 17.89 -16.78
N LEU A 908 -38.24 17.70 -17.80
CA LEU A 908 -39.62 17.24 -17.63
C LEU A 908 -39.70 15.89 -16.88
N TYR A 909 -38.72 15.02 -17.06
CA TYR A 909 -38.67 13.68 -16.45
C TYR A 909 -37.85 13.64 -15.16
N GLU A 910 -37.43 14.80 -14.63
CA GLU A 910 -36.70 14.88 -13.35
C GLU A 910 -37.47 14.26 -12.17
N PRO A 911 -38.80 14.43 -12.01
CA PRO A 911 -39.53 13.76 -10.94
C PRO A 911 -39.44 12.22 -11.00
N CYS A 912 -39.41 11.64 -12.19
CA CYS A 912 -39.26 10.20 -12.39
C CYS A 912 -37.88 9.72 -11.95
N VAL A 913 -36.82 10.44 -12.33
CA VAL A 913 -35.44 10.17 -11.88
C VAL A 913 -35.33 10.23 -10.36
N GLN A 914 -35.85 11.30 -9.75
CA GLN A 914 -35.81 11.46 -8.29
C GLN A 914 -36.57 10.33 -7.57
N LEU A 915 -37.73 9.92 -8.08
CA LEU A 915 -38.51 8.82 -7.53
C LEU A 915 -37.74 7.49 -7.54
N LEU A 916 -37.06 7.17 -8.66
CA LEU A 916 -36.23 5.97 -8.79
C LEU A 916 -35.04 6.00 -7.81
N GLU A 917 -34.35 7.14 -7.71
CA GLU A 917 -33.16 7.30 -6.87
C GLU A 917 -33.48 7.29 -5.38
N GLN A 918 -34.55 7.97 -4.95
CA GLN A 918 -35.09 7.88 -3.60
C GLN A 918 -35.45 6.44 -3.21
N ASN A 919 -35.72 5.59 -4.22
CA ASN A 919 -36.03 4.19 -4.02
C ASN A 919 -34.85 3.23 -4.18
N GLY A 920 -33.63 3.74 -4.43
CA GLY A 920 -32.40 2.94 -4.47
C GLY A 920 -32.08 2.35 -5.82
N ILE A 921 -32.59 2.95 -6.90
CA ILE A 921 -32.21 2.62 -8.28
C ILE A 921 -31.28 3.73 -8.77
N PRO A 922 -29.97 3.46 -8.93
CA PRO A 922 -29.06 4.43 -9.52
C PRO A 922 -29.55 4.81 -10.91
N THR A 923 -29.78 6.10 -11.14
CA THR A 923 -30.35 6.58 -12.39
C THR A 923 -29.39 7.55 -13.09
N PHE A 924 -29.21 7.35 -14.38
CA PHE A 924 -28.30 8.12 -15.21
C PHE A 924 -29.05 8.79 -16.35
N ARG A 925 -28.50 9.90 -16.87
CA ARG A 925 -29.07 10.60 -18.03
C ARG A 925 -28.53 10.10 -19.37
N LYS A 926 -27.43 9.33 -19.36
CA LYS A 926 -26.76 8.83 -20.56
C LYS A 926 -26.16 7.46 -20.27
N ILE A 927 -26.31 6.54 -21.22
CA ILE A 927 -25.93 5.13 -21.04
C ILE A 927 -24.42 4.92 -21.02
N ASP A 928 -23.66 5.68 -21.82
CA ASP A 928 -22.19 5.69 -21.81
C ASP A 928 -21.63 6.14 -20.44
N ARG A 929 -22.22 7.17 -19.84
CA ARG A 929 -21.90 7.61 -18.47
C ARG A 929 -22.23 6.54 -17.44
N ALA A 930 -23.37 5.87 -17.57
CA ALA A 930 -23.75 4.77 -16.68
C ALA A 930 -22.74 3.61 -16.75
N LEU A 931 -22.34 3.22 -17.96
CA LEU A 931 -21.37 2.15 -18.17
C LEU A 931 -19.95 2.55 -17.76
N ALA A 932 -19.55 3.81 -17.92
CA ALA A 932 -18.27 4.29 -17.42
C ALA A 932 -18.20 4.21 -15.88
N ALA A 933 -19.27 4.59 -15.18
CA ALA A 933 -19.36 4.44 -13.73
C ALA A 933 -19.39 2.96 -13.30
N LEU A 934 -20.13 2.13 -14.03
CA LEU A 934 -20.25 0.69 -13.75
C LEU A 934 -18.92 -0.04 -13.96
N ASN A 935 -18.19 0.28 -15.03
CA ASN A 935 -16.86 -0.28 -15.28
C ASN A 935 -15.91 -0.07 -14.10
N LEU A 936 -15.85 1.16 -13.56
CA LEU A 936 -15.00 1.45 -12.42
C LEU A 936 -15.51 0.77 -11.14
N TYR A 937 -16.83 0.71 -10.94
CA TYR A 937 -17.42 0.10 -9.76
C TYR A 937 -17.20 -1.43 -9.71
N LEU A 938 -17.28 -2.11 -10.86
CA LEU A 938 -17.11 -3.56 -10.99
C LEU A 938 -15.65 -4.02 -11.19
N SER A 939 -14.70 -3.07 -11.30
CA SER A 939 -13.29 -3.37 -11.61
C SER A 939 -12.51 -4.08 -10.50
#